data_AF-A0A547L0C4-F1
#
_entry.id   AF-A0A547L0C4-F1
#
_cell.length_a   1.000
_cell.length_b   1.000
_cell.length_c   1.000
_cell.angle_alpha   90.00
_cell.angle_beta   90.00
_cell.angle_gamma   90.00
#
_symmetry.space_group_name_H-M   'P 1'
#
loop_
_entity.id
_entity.type
_entity.pdbx_description
1 polymer ?
#
loop_
_entity_poly.entity_id
_entity_poly.type
_entity_poly.pdbx_seq_one_letter_code
_entity_poly.pdbx_strand_id
1 'polypeptide(L)'
;DADDTAATAATGTLTVTVDDDIPVAKVVTATPVLDDDAQTLFTGNPGGTSDVADAKVLSGGAGSLFTVGADGLKALSFAGPNVMAIYKTPSGLAAQEGVQYATTTNAGHTILTATGVISGSTVFVLDVAPDGSYAFTLSEPLVHPTVGTTEETMNVTIGFTVTDGDSDAATGSLTVQVNDDTPTFTHITNGIVANQDNNVVVGTHNLAFGADGEQSIEITPLTNISGLTYLPVVHNADGSADLIAQAGGSNFFDLKINADGTYKFTLIESRPVANQTFDFSGVSGGASTIQFTLGDATFKAVDTNNNGSIGSTEELKPTSNGFGVQNGNLDVGEQFQVNFATAIDKLNFFVEHEAAGAFTMTWTTNTGQSGTATTSVDGLLTIDPTGDFTSITFTVTEGKAKFDNFGYSKLILPSDQTFNFSVSGVDGDGDHSASQTLSITALGEHPAGTPINGTAGDDAITGTSGSDTINGLAGGDTMTGGAGADTFIIGTGESTPVIGGSGNAGTISGYDIITDFVAGTDKLTLPGTLVAATAGLVDGAGDSVLTIGGDTVESHSVTNGIASFFGTDAGASPLAITTTSGVAAAVQYLMGTDIGNAGATLAFTATISGVNHTYVYTQTTASAGVGALVDLQSVTVANLNTLIGGSVDPVILDLNHNGFTFSDVSHGVQFDMNGDGTKEQLAWNTSKDGMLAVDLNHDGKINDGTELFTPNFGGGHFASGAAALTSLDSNHDGVIDHNDAAFSSLLIWKDANANGTSDAGELSSLADNGVASISTAAHPAVGEIDGQAVTGNGTFQMTDGTSGNYIEVELDTSLVAPAQPSVASDGTRTFAIGSLEVADLIADFHDGANGDKIDLSSLLKGLAGVTDLEAGGFVEISQSLANAANAEVKVDTNGGGDNYHTVAVLENYTFHSAAEAVKILYDDSHGTKTDVA
;
A
#
# COMPACT_ATOMS: atom_id res chain seq x y z
N ASP A 1 -83.60 -1.80 -110.39
CA ASP A 1 -84.27 -1.19 -109.23
C ASP A 1 -83.84 -1.97 -108.02
N ALA A 2 -82.86 -1.49 -107.27
CA ALA A 2 -83.03 -0.51 -106.18
C ALA A 2 -83.89 -1.14 -105.06
N ASP A 3 -83.44 -1.26 -103.83
CA ASP A 3 -82.95 -0.14 -103.02
C ASP A 3 -82.04 -0.61 -101.85
N ASP A 4 -81.21 0.33 -101.44
CA ASP A 4 -80.27 0.40 -100.34
C ASP A 4 -80.90 0.07 -98.96
N THR A 5 -80.17 -0.63 -98.09
CA THR A 5 -80.28 -0.44 -96.63
C THR A 5 -78.99 -0.92 -95.96
N ALA A 6 -78.23 0.06 -95.48
CA ALA A 6 -77.06 -0.10 -94.64
C ALA A 6 -77.30 -1.07 -93.48
N ALA A 7 -76.44 -2.08 -93.36
CA ALA A 7 -76.35 -2.90 -92.17
C ALA A 7 -75.75 -2.08 -91.03
N THR A 8 -76.58 -1.66 -90.08
CA THR A 8 -76.14 -1.10 -88.81
C THR A 8 -75.39 -2.17 -88.02
N ALA A 9 -74.10 -1.94 -87.79
CA ALA A 9 -73.31 -2.75 -86.85
C ALA A 9 -73.92 -2.61 -85.45
N ALA A 10 -74.35 -3.71 -84.85
CA ALA A 10 -74.77 -3.73 -83.46
C ALA A 10 -73.54 -3.53 -82.57
N THR A 11 -73.46 -2.38 -81.89
CA THR A 11 -72.49 -2.15 -80.82
C THR A 11 -73.01 -2.79 -79.54
N GLY A 12 -72.36 -3.87 -79.09
CA GLY A 12 -72.52 -4.42 -77.75
C GLY A 12 -71.39 -3.95 -76.85
N THR A 13 -71.69 -3.61 -75.60
CA THR A 13 -70.69 -3.34 -74.56
C THR A 13 -70.43 -4.60 -73.75
N LEU A 14 -69.15 -4.99 -73.64
CA LEU A 14 -68.66 -5.94 -72.63
C LEU A 14 -68.24 -5.14 -71.40
N THR A 15 -68.89 -5.38 -70.27
CA THR A 15 -68.41 -4.89 -68.97
C THR A 15 -67.54 -5.96 -68.34
N VAL A 16 -66.28 -5.63 -68.08
CA VAL A 16 -65.38 -6.40 -67.22
C VAL A 16 -65.29 -5.65 -65.91
N THR A 17 -65.63 -6.31 -64.81
CA THR A 17 -65.34 -5.84 -63.44
C THR A 17 -64.06 -6.53 -62.99
N VAL A 18 -63.09 -5.74 -62.56
CA VAL A 18 -61.88 -6.19 -61.87
C VAL A 18 -62.05 -5.77 -60.42
N ASP A 19 -61.79 -6.68 -59.49
CA ASP A 19 -61.77 -6.35 -58.06
C ASP A 19 -60.39 -5.71 -57.74
N ASP A 20 -60.39 -4.54 -57.08
CA ASP A 20 -59.17 -3.94 -56.51
C ASP A 20 -58.67 -4.78 -55.35
N ASP A 21 -57.36 -5.00 -55.30
CA ASP A 21 -56.70 -5.49 -54.11
C ASP A 21 -56.17 -4.33 -53.24
N ILE A 22 -56.41 -4.42 -51.94
CA ILE A 22 -55.92 -3.46 -50.94
C ILE A 22 -54.63 -4.03 -50.33
N PRO A 23 -53.61 -3.21 -49.97
CA PRO A 23 -52.41 -3.73 -49.34
C PRO A 23 -52.74 -4.34 -47.97
N VAL A 24 -52.00 -5.37 -47.57
CA VAL A 24 -52.16 -6.01 -46.24
C VAL A 24 -51.00 -5.60 -45.37
N ALA A 25 -51.27 -4.85 -44.30
CA ALA A 25 -50.30 -4.50 -43.27
C ALA A 25 -50.47 -5.37 -42.03
N LYS A 26 -49.36 -5.66 -41.33
CA LYS A 26 -49.32 -6.55 -40.16
C LYS A 26 -48.92 -5.80 -38.89
N VAL A 27 -49.32 -6.38 -37.76
CA VAL A 27 -48.80 -6.06 -36.42
C VAL A 27 -47.78 -7.14 -36.09
N VAL A 28 -46.51 -6.76 -35.97
CA VAL A 28 -45.36 -7.66 -35.83
C VAL A 28 -44.62 -7.34 -34.54
N THR A 29 -44.33 -8.34 -33.72
CA THR A 29 -43.32 -8.27 -32.67
C THR A 29 -42.08 -8.99 -33.18
N ALA A 30 -40.96 -8.27 -33.25
CA ALA A 30 -39.71 -8.77 -33.77
C ALA A 30 -38.99 -9.69 -32.77
N THR A 31 -38.18 -10.60 -33.28
CA THR A 31 -37.28 -11.46 -32.49
C THR A 31 -35.91 -11.51 -33.18
N PRO A 32 -34.79 -11.62 -32.45
CA PRO A 32 -34.68 -11.72 -30.98
C PRO A 32 -35.03 -10.40 -30.27
N VAL A 33 -35.11 -10.45 -28.94
CA VAL A 33 -35.07 -9.25 -28.09
C VAL A 33 -33.68 -8.63 -28.29
N LEU A 34 -33.63 -7.31 -28.49
CA LEU A 34 -32.37 -6.58 -28.54
C LEU A 34 -31.92 -6.24 -27.11
N ASP A 35 -30.66 -5.93 -26.99
CA ASP A 35 -29.98 -5.75 -25.72
C ASP A 35 -29.20 -4.45 -25.72
N ASP A 36 -29.35 -3.62 -24.69
CA ASP A 36 -28.62 -2.36 -24.57
C ASP A 36 -27.12 -2.59 -24.31
N ASP A 37 -26.76 -3.73 -23.72
CA ASP A 37 -25.38 -4.20 -23.54
C ASP A 37 -24.59 -4.28 -24.86
N ALA A 38 -25.28 -4.52 -25.97
CA ALA A 38 -24.64 -4.72 -27.27
C ALA A 38 -24.08 -3.40 -27.87
N GLN A 39 -24.30 -2.26 -27.20
CA GLN A 39 -23.87 -0.94 -27.64
C GLN A 39 -22.43 -0.63 -27.18
N THR A 40 -21.88 0.49 -27.67
CA THR A 40 -20.47 0.84 -27.43
C THR A 40 -20.28 2.24 -26.87
N LEU A 41 -21.36 2.94 -26.52
CA LEU A 41 -21.31 4.29 -25.96
C LEU A 41 -20.66 4.26 -24.57
N PHE A 42 -21.13 3.32 -23.76
CA PHE A 42 -20.54 2.87 -22.51
C PHE A 42 -20.31 1.35 -22.60
N THR A 43 -19.62 0.81 -21.61
CA THR A 43 -19.38 -0.64 -21.52
C THR A 43 -20.59 -1.27 -20.82
N GLY A 44 -21.30 -2.15 -21.51
CA GLY A 44 -22.40 -2.92 -20.92
C GLY A 44 -21.96 -3.88 -19.82
N ASN A 45 -22.89 -4.28 -18.95
CA ASN A 45 -22.70 -5.33 -17.96
C ASN A 45 -23.33 -6.64 -18.44
N PRO A 46 -22.63 -7.44 -19.28
CA PRO A 46 -23.20 -8.68 -19.79
C PRO A 46 -23.51 -9.64 -18.65
N GLY A 47 -24.73 -10.14 -18.63
CA GLY A 47 -25.20 -11.08 -17.61
C GLY A 47 -25.92 -10.40 -16.46
N GLY A 48 -27.09 -10.91 -16.11
CA GLY A 48 -27.84 -10.44 -14.96
C GLY A 48 -29.10 -11.27 -14.74
N THR A 49 -29.91 -10.88 -13.76
CA THR A 49 -31.22 -11.51 -13.60
C THR A 49 -32.19 -10.97 -14.65
N SER A 50 -32.54 -11.82 -15.61
CA SER A 50 -33.44 -11.55 -16.75
C SER A 50 -32.75 -11.06 -18.01
N ASP A 51 -31.43 -11.06 -18.02
CA ASP A 51 -30.59 -10.78 -19.19
C ASP A 51 -30.89 -11.70 -20.37
N VAL A 52 -30.76 -11.12 -21.55
CA VAL A 52 -30.88 -11.79 -22.83
C VAL A 52 -29.49 -12.06 -23.40
N ALA A 53 -29.28 -11.85 -24.68
CA ALA A 53 -27.98 -12.10 -25.28
C ALA A 53 -27.71 -10.98 -26.25
N ASP A 54 -26.52 -10.40 -26.16
CA ASP A 54 -26.11 -9.20 -26.86
C ASP A 54 -26.53 -9.23 -28.34
N ALA A 55 -27.55 -8.44 -28.66
CA ALA A 55 -28.06 -8.31 -30.00
C ALA A 55 -28.45 -6.86 -30.27
N LYS A 56 -27.77 -6.23 -31.23
CA LYS A 56 -28.10 -4.87 -31.70
C LYS A 56 -28.81 -4.84 -33.06
N VAL A 57 -28.99 -5.98 -33.71
CA VAL A 57 -29.63 -6.08 -35.03
C VAL A 57 -30.68 -7.20 -35.03
N LEU A 58 -31.84 -6.91 -35.60
CA LEU A 58 -32.85 -7.90 -35.96
C LEU A 58 -33.39 -7.66 -37.37
N SER A 59 -34.00 -8.70 -37.96
CA SER A 59 -34.54 -8.58 -39.32
C SER A 59 -35.73 -9.51 -39.55
N GLY A 60 -36.55 -9.16 -40.53
CA GLY A 60 -37.63 -9.99 -41.04
C GLY A 60 -37.54 -10.14 -42.56
N GLY A 61 -37.83 -11.35 -43.06
CA GLY A 61 -37.80 -11.64 -44.50
C GLY A 61 -38.96 -11.00 -45.28
N ALA A 62 -39.03 -11.27 -46.58
CA ALA A 62 -40.07 -10.72 -47.47
C ALA A 62 -41.49 -10.98 -46.94
N GLY A 63 -42.35 -9.97 -47.01
CA GLY A 63 -43.73 -10.02 -46.55
C GLY A 63 -43.90 -9.95 -45.03
N SER A 64 -42.84 -9.65 -44.26
CA SER A 64 -42.92 -9.61 -42.79
C SER A 64 -43.80 -8.48 -42.30
N LEU A 65 -43.62 -7.25 -42.81
CA LEU A 65 -44.41 -6.09 -42.39
C LEU A 65 -45.70 -5.92 -43.19
N PHE A 66 -45.64 -6.13 -44.51
CA PHE A 66 -46.80 -5.94 -45.38
C PHE A 66 -46.66 -6.70 -46.72
N THR A 67 -47.76 -6.77 -47.47
CA THR A 67 -47.80 -7.14 -48.90
C THR A 67 -48.60 -6.10 -49.68
N VAL A 68 -48.04 -5.59 -50.79
CA VAL A 68 -48.56 -4.42 -51.56
C VAL A 68 -49.50 -4.77 -52.72
N GLY A 69 -49.94 -6.02 -52.82
CA GLY A 69 -50.81 -6.44 -53.93
C GLY A 69 -50.12 -6.43 -55.30
N ALA A 70 -50.94 -6.49 -56.36
CA ALA A 70 -50.51 -6.50 -57.75
C ALA A 70 -49.99 -5.14 -58.25
N ASP A 71 -50.42 -4.05 -57.61
CA ASP A 71 -50.13 -2.67 -58.01
C ASP A 71 -48.79 -2.14 -57.49
N GLY A 72 -48.14 -2.89 -56.60
CA GLY A 72 -46.80 -2.60 -56.10
C GLY A 72 -46.75 -1.43 -55.12
N LEU A 73 -45.59 -1.23 -54.48
CA LEU A 73 -45.43 -0.18 -53.47
C LEU A 73 -45.40 1.21 -54.12
N LYS A 74 -46.27 2.11 -53.67
CA LYS A 74 -46.22 3.54 -54.01
C LYS A 74 -45.55 4.37 -52.93
N ALA A 75 -45.90 4.15 -51.67
CA ALA A 75 -45.34 4.88 -50.55
C ALA A 75 -45.38 4.08 -49.24
N LEU A 76 -44.38 4.32 -48.39
CA LEU A 76 -44.35 3.87 -47.01
C LEU A 76 -44.07 5.09 -46.12
N SER A 77 -44.84 5.26 -45.06
CA SER A 77 -44.61 6.30 -44.06
C SER A 77 -44.59 5.71 -42.66
N PHE A 78 -43.80 6.33 -41.78
CA PHE A 78 -43.64 5.89 -40.39
C PHE A 78 -44.20 6.91 -39.41
N ALA A 79 -44.76 6.41 -38.32
CA ALA A 79 -44.97 7.16 -37.09
C ALA A 79 -43.88 6.74 -36.10
N GLY A 80 -42.93 7.64 -35.84
CA GLY A 80 -41.82 7.41 -34.91
C GLY A 80 -42.34 7.15 -33.48
N PRO A 81 -41.67 6.27 -32.72
CA PRO A 81 -42.04 5.96 -31.35
C PRO A 81 -41.76 7.15 -30.41
N ASN A 82 -42.29 7.13 -29.20
CA ASN A 82 -41.90 8.07 -28.16
C ASN A 82 -40.86 7.38 -27.26
N VAL A 83 -39.58 7.57 -27.56
CA VAL A 83 -38.45 7.04 -26.80
C VAL A 83 -37.45 8.17 -26.54
N MET A 84 -36.66 7.98 -25.49
CA MET A 84 -35.47 8.77 -25.21
C MET A 84 -34.26 7.86 -25.35
N ALA A 85 -33.09 8.47 -25.56
CA ALA A 85 -31.83 7.76 -25.68
C ALA A 85 -30.83 8.29 -24.65
N ILE A 86 -29.85 7.46 -24.33
CA ILE A 86 -28.69 7.87 -23.55
C ILE A 86 -27.66 8.52 -24.46
N TYR A 87 -27.03 9.59 -23.99
CA TYR A 87 -25.87 10.19 -24.63
C TYR A 87 -24.77 10.50 -23.62
N LYS A 88 -23.53 10.49 -24.10
CA LYS A 88 -22.36 10.84 -23.31
C LYS A 88 -22.13 12.35 -23.33
N THR A 89 -22.18 12.97 -22.15
CA THR A 89 -21.88 14.38 -21.96
C THR A 89 -20.40 14.68 -22.25
N PRO A 90 -20.00 15.96 -22.49
CA PRO A 90 -18.60 16.31 -22.68
C PRO A 90 -17.68 15.95 -21.50
N SER A 91 -18.23 15.77 -20.29
CA SER A 91 -17.47 15.36 -19.12
C SER A 91 -17.37 13.84 -18.96
N GLY A 92 -18.08 13.07 -19.80
CA GLY A 92 -18.02 11.61 -19.82
C GLY A 92 -19.20 10.92 -19.14
N LEU A 93 -20.07 11.66 -18.43
CA LEU A 93 -21.26 11.13 -17.76
C LEU A 93 -22.40 10.88 -18.73
N ALA A 94 -23.30 9.98 -18.36
CA ALA A 94 -24.54 9.71 -19.04
C ALA A 94 -25.59 10.78 -18.79
N ALA A 95 -26.38 11.06 -19.82
CA ALA A 95 -27.54 11.92 -19.73
C ALA A 95 -28.59 11.50 -20.76
N GLN A 96 -29.83 11.89 -20.52
CA GLN A 96 -30.95 11.54 -21.38
C GLN A 96 -31.19 12.61 -22.44
N GLU A 97 -31.50 12.19 -23.67
CA GLU A 97 -31.92 13.07 -24.74
C GLU A 97 -33.19 12.61 -25.46
N GLY A 98 -33.91 13.58 -26.01
CA GLY A 98 -35.01 13.29 -26.93
C GLY A 98 -34.49 12.81 -28.29
N VAL A 99 -35.34 12.09 -29.01
CA VAL A 99 -35.05 11.54 -30.34
C VAL A 99 -35.87 12.27 -31.41
N GLN A 100 -35.22 12.63 -32.52
CA GLN A 100 -35.87 13.14 -33.73
C GLN A 100 -35.83 12.13 -34.87
N TYR A 101 -36.85 12.14 -35.74
CA TYR A 101 -37.02 11.15 -36.79
C TYR A 101 -36.94 11.75 -38.18
N ALA A 102 -36.18 11.11 -39.06
CA ALA A 102 -36.13 11.42 -40.48
C ALA A 102 -36.42 10.17 -41.31
N THR A 103 -37.15 10.33 -42.41
CA THR A 103 -37.39 9.26 -43.38
C THR A 103 -36.74 9.59 -44.71
N THR A 104 -35.96 8.66 -45.25
CA THR A 104 -35.34 8.78 -46.57
C THR A 104 -35.71 7.58 -47.44
N THR A 105 -35.57 7.73 -48.76
CA THR A 105 -35.79 6.64 -49.71
C THR A 105 -34.53 6.44 -50.54
N ASN A 106 -34.01 5.21 -50.57
CA ASN A 106 -32.81 4.85 -51.32
C ASN A 106 -33.02 3.51 -52.03
N ALA A 107 -32.83 3.45 -53.35
CA ALA A 107 -32.99 2.23 -54.15
C ALA A 107 -34.33 1.46 -53.92
N GLY A 108 -35.41 2.18 -53.59
CA GLY A 108 -36.72 1.61 -53.27
C GLY A 108 -36.94 1.25 -51.80
N HIS A 109 -35.88 1.21 -50.99
CA HIS A 109 -35.97 1.06 -49.55
C HIS A 109 -36.44 2.37 -48.91
N THR A 110 -37.26 2.26 -47.87
CA THR A 110 -37.67 3.39 -47.03
C THR A 110 -37.01 3.25 -45.66
N ILE A 111 -36.16 4.21 -45.31
CA ILE A 111 -35.29 4.15 -44.13
C ILE A 111 -35.77 5.20 -43.12
N LEU A 112 -36.15 4.74 -41.93
CA LEU A 112 -36.39 5.59 -40.77
C LEU A 112 -35.11 5.66 -39.94
N THR A 113 -34.60 6.88 -39.75
CA THR A 113 -33.44 7.15 -38.89
C THR A 113 -33.90 7.93 -37.67
N ALA A 114 -33.61 7.40 -36.51
CA ALA A 114 -33.72 8.07 -35.22
C ALA A 114 -32.38 8.74 -34.89
N THR A 115 -32.40 10.01 -34.53
CA THR A 115 -31.21 10.80 -34.21
C THR A 115 -31.40 11.50 -32.88
N GLY A 116 -30.38 11.46 -32.02
CA GLY A 116 -30.34 12.22 -30.77
C GLY A 116 -30.42 13.72 -31.03
N VAL A 117 -31.26 14.43 -30.29
CA VAL A 117 -31.49 15.88 -30.48
C VAL A 117 -30.28 16.71 -30.04
N ILE A 118 -29.53 16.24 -29.04
CA ILE A 118 -28.38 16.92 -28.45
C ILE A 118 -27.09 16.38 -29.06
N SER A 119 -26.89 15.06 -29.05
CA SER A 119 -25.66 14.41 -29.52
C SER A 119 -25.53 14.47 -31.05
N GLY A 120 -26.65 14.43 -31.77
CA GLY A 120 -26.68 14.21 -33.21
C GLY A 120 -26.31 12.78 -33.63
N SER A 121 -26.12 11.86 -32.67
CA SER A 121 -25.82 10.45 -32.92
C SER A 121 -27.04 9.73 -33.47
N THR A 122 -26.80 8.68 -34.26
CA THR A 122 -27.88 7.81 -34.73
C THR A 122 -28.23 6.85 -33.61
N VAL A 123 -29.47 6.92 -33.10
CA VAL A 123 -29.96 6.05 -32.00
C VAL A 123 -30.38 4.70 -32.56
N PHE A 124 -31.18 4.69 -33.64
CA PHE A 124 -31.52 3.47 -34.36
C PHE A 124 -31.83 3.74 -35.83
N VAL A 125 -31.75 2.68 -36.64
CA VAL A 125 -32.14 2.69 -38.05
C VAL A 125 -33.09 1.53 -38.32
N LEU A 126 -34.24 1.83 -38.94
CA LEU A 126 -35.14 0.85 -39.53
C LEU A 126 -35.11 0.99 -41.05
N ASP A 127 -34.55 0.00 -41.74
CA ASP A 127 -34.53 -0.11 -43.20
C ASP A 127 -35.62 -1.10 -43.65
N VAL A 128 -36.60 -0.62 -44.44
CA VAL A 128 -37.70 -1.43 -44.96
C VAL A 128 -37.67 -1.49 -46.48
N ALA A 129 -37.60 -2.70 -47.03
CA ALA A 129 -37.60 -2.94 -48.47
C ALA A 129 -39.02 -2.94 -49.06
N PRO A 130 -39.17 -2.76 -50.40
CA PRO A 130 -40.47 -2.77 -51.08
C PRO A 130 -41.31 -4.03 -50.90
N ASP A 131 -40.68 -5.16 -50.61
CA ASP A 131 -41.35 -6.45 -50.41
C ASP A 131 -41.80 -6.68 -48.95
N GLY A 132 -41.63 -5.69 -48.08
CA GLY A 132 -42.00 -5.77 -46.66
C GLY A 132 -40.98 -6.51 -45.77
N SER A 133 -39.80 -6.87 -46.29
CA SER A 133 -38.65 -7.24 -45.47
C SER A 133 -38.07 -6.01 -44.77
N TYR A 134 -37.41 -6.22 -43.63
CA TYR A 134 -36.83 -5.14 -42.85
C TYR A 134 -35.57 -5.56 -42.09
N ALA A 135 -34.73 -4.58 -41.77
CA ALA A 135 -33.65 -4.68 -40.81
C ALA A 135 -33.73 -3.51 -39.82
N PHE A 136 -33.62 -3.81 -38.53
CA PHE A 136 -33.54 -2.81 -37.46
C PHE A 136 -32.18 -2.92 -36.80
N THR A 137 -31.50 -1.79 -36.64
CA THR A 137 -30.24 -1.68 -35.91
C THR A 137 -30.40 -0.66 -34.79
N LEU A 138 -30.18 -1.10 -33.55
CA LEU A 138 -29.99 -0.24 -32.38
C LEU A 138 -28.52 0.16 -32.31
N SER A 139 -28.24 1.43 -32.07
CA SER A 139 -26.89 1.99 -32.09
C SER A 139 -26.52 2.68 -30.78
N GLU A 140 -27.51 3.20 -30.04
CA GLU A 140 -27.33 3.85 -28.74
C GLU A 140 -28.37 3.27 -27.75
N PRO A 141 -28.04 3.17 -26.45
CA PRO A 141 -28.96 2.70 -25.42
C PRO A 141 -30.20 3.60 -25.30
N LEU A 142 -31.30 3.01 -24.85
CA LEU A 142 -32.57 3.70 -24.65
C LEU A 142 -32.82 3.95 -23.17
N VAL A 143 -33.59 5.00 -22.87
CA VAL A 143 -34.01 5.24 -21.48
C VAL A 143 -35.18 4.33 -21.16
N HIS A 144 -35.03 3.46 -20.16
CA HIS A 144 -36.10 2.58 -19.75
C HIS A 144 -37.00 3.24 -18.69
N PRO A 145 -38.28 2.84 -18.62
CA PRO A 145 -39.29 3.59 -17.87
C PRO A 145 -39.37 3.21 -16.39
N THR A 146 -38.78 2.09 -15.98
CA THR A 146 -38.79 1.64 -14.60
C THR A 146 -37.44 1.98 -13.99
N VAL A 147 -37.43 2.27 -12.69
CA VAL A 147 -36.19 2.41 -11.94
C VAL A 147 -36.08 1.22 -11.00
N GLY A 148 -34.98 0.49 -11.05
CA GLY A 148 -34.82 -0.79 -10.39
C GLY A 148 -33.37 -1.18 -10.08
N THR A 149 -33.21 -2.48 -9.83
CA THR A 149 -31.92 -3.16 -9.65
C THR A 149 -31.89 -4.46 -10.47
N THR A 150 -32.82 -4.59 -11.42
CA THR A 150 -33.06 -5.81 -12.20
C THR A 150 -33.48 -5.38 -13.58
N GLU A 151 -32.90 -5.99 -14.59
CA GLU A 151 -33.18 -5.64 -15.96
C GLU A 151 -34.63 -5.88 -16.35
N GLU A 152 -35.12 -5.00 -17.21
CA GLU A 152 -36.46 -5.03 -17.78
C GLU A 152 -36.45 -5.01 -19.30
N THR A 153 -37.59 -5.30 -19.91
CA THR A 153 -37.72 -5.21 -21.37
C THR A 153 -38.76 -4.18 -21.75
N MET A 154 -38.33 -3.13 -22.45
CA MET A 154 -39.21 -2.12 -23.03
C MET A 154 -39.66 -2.49 -24.45
N ASN A 155 -40.80 -1.94 -24.89
CA ASN A 155 -41.34 -2.14 -26.24
C ASN A 155 -41.27 -0.86 -27.07
N VAL A 156 -40.41 -0.85 -28.09
CA VAL A 156 -40.31 0.21 -29.10
C VAL A 156 -41.27 -0.08 -30.25
N THR A 157 -42.43 0.59 -30.27
CA THR A 157 -43.48 0.33 -31.29
C THR A 157 -43.52 1.42 -32.37
N ILE A 158 -43.17 1.04 -33.59
CA ILE A 158 -43.13 1.89 -34.78
C ILE A 158 -44.38 1.63 -35.62
N GLY A 159 -45.26 2.61 -35.74
CA GLY A 159 -46.40 2.53 -36.65
C GLY A 159 -45.98 2.78 -38.09
N PHE A 160 -46.57 2.10 -39.06
CA PHE A 160 -46.36 2.39 -40.48
C PHE A 160 -47.66 2.37 -41.29
N THR A 161 -47.69 3.15 -42.37
CA THR A 161 -48.77 3.13 -43.37
C THR A 161 -48.17 2.79 -44.72
N VAL A 162 -48.63 1.70 -45.31
CA VAL A 162 -48.27 1.27 -46.67
C VAL A 162 -49.36 1.71 -47.64
N THR A 163 -48.96 2.26 -48.78
CA THR A 163 -49.84 2.67 -49.87
C THR A 163 -49.35 2.05 -51.17
N ASP A 164 -50.24 1.43 -51.93
CA ASP A 164 -49.93 0.80 -53.22
C ASP A 164 -50.20 1.73 -54.42
N GLY A 165 -50.02 1.21 -55.63
CA GLY A 165 -49.96 1.96 -56.89
C GLY A 165 -51.19 2.83 -57.17
N ASP A 166 -52.39 2.34 -56.86
CA ASP A 166 -53.66 3.02 -57.13
C ASP A 166 -54.16 3.89 -55.96
N SER A 167 -53.45 3.85 -54.82
CA SER A 167 -53.60 4.65 -53.60
C SER A 167 -54.45 4.02 -52.48
N ASP A 168 -54.70 2.72 -52.53
CA ASP A 168 -55.20 2.00 -51.38
C ASP A 168 -54.14 1.94 -50.27
N ALA A 169 -54.60 1.97 -49.01
CA ALA A 169 -53.71 2.10 -47.87
C ALA A 169 -54.10 1.19 -46.70
N ALA A 170 -53.08 0.66 -46.03
CA ALA A 170 -53.22 -0.14 -44.81
C ALA A 170 -52.19 0.26 -43.76
N THR A 171 -52.58 0.15 -42.49
CA THR A 171 -51.73 0.50 -41.35
C THR A 171 -51.31 -0.74 -40.57
N GLY A 172 -50.06 -0.76 -40.14
CA GLY A 172 -49.46 -1.83 -39.33
C GLY A 172 -48.50 -1.27 -38.30
N SER A 173 -47.85 -2.16 -37.56
CA SER A 173 -46.82 -1.77 -36.59
C SER A 173 -45.73 -2.82 -36.45
N LEU A 174 -44.53 -2.35 -36.16
CA LEU A 174 -43.39 -3.17 -35.76
C LEU A 174 -43.06 -2.84 -34.30
N THR A 175 -43.12 -3.82 -33.42
CA THR A 175 -42.65 -3.74 -32.04
C THR A 175 -41.30 -4.42 -31.94
N VAL A 176 -40.27 -3.65 -31.59
CA VAL A 176 -38.95 -4.13 -31.20
C VAL A 176 -38.91 -4.17 -29.68
N GLN A 177 -38.40 -5.26 -29.11
CA GLN A 177 -38.20 -5.39 -27.68
C GLN A 177 -36.73 -5.11 -27.38
N VAL A 178 -36.46 -4.30 -26.36
CA VAL A 178 -35.13 -3.90 -25.94
C VAL A 178 -35.01 -4.18 -24.45
N ASN A 179 -34.04 -5.00 -24.06
CA ASN A 179 -33.73 -5.33 -22.68
C ASN A 179 -32.73 -4.30 -22.13
N ASP A 180 -32.98 -3.87 -20.91
CA ASP A 180 -32.14 -2.97 -20.12
C ASP A 180 -30.80 -3.57 -19.76
N ASP A 181 -29.85 -2.70 -19.54
CA ASP A 181 -28.71 -3.00 -18.69
C ASP A 181 -28.98 -2.42 -17.29
N THR A 182 -28.44 -3.03 -16.24
CA THR A 182 -28.55 -2.49 -14.89
C THR A 182 -27.19 -2.40 -14.22
N PRO A 183 -26.98 -1.43 -13.32
CA PRO A 183 -25.68 -1.18 -12.73
C PRO A 183 -25.38 -2.25 -11.68
N THR A 184 -24.15 -2.77 -11.68
CA THR A 184 -23.71 -3.83 -10.77
C THR A 184 -22.73 -3.30 -9.73
N PHE A 185 -22.87 -3.76 -8.48
CA PHE A 185 -21.93 -3.42 -7.40
C PHE A 185 -21.95 -4.52 -6.34
N THR A 186 -20.82 -5.22 -6.16
CA THR A 186 -20.79 -6.43 -5.31
C THR A 186 -19.66 -6.44 -4.29
N HIS A 187 -18.67 -5.55 -4.44
CA HIS A 187 -17.51 -5.50 -3.56
C HIS A 187 -16.91 -4.10 -3.49
N ILE A 188 -16.60 -3.66 -2.27
CA ILE A 188 -15.79 -2.48 -1.95
C ILE A 188 -14.87 -2.88 -0.79
N THR A 189 -13.58 -2.57 -0.90
CA THR A 189 -12.61 -2.86 0.16
C THR A 189 -12.87 -1.95 1.35
N ASN A 190 -12.64 -2.44 2.57
CA ASN A 190 -12.69 -1.58 3.75
C ASN A 190 -11.38 -0.80 3.90
N GLY A 191 -11.38 0.28 4.68
CA GLY A 191 -10.19 1.08 4.93
C GLY A 191 -9.77 1.06 6.40
N ILE A 192 -8.48 1.01 6.66
CA ILE A 192 -7.86 1.28 7.97
C ILE A 192 -6.82 2.39 7.77
N VAL A 193 -6.91 3.43 8.59
CA VAL A 193 -5.99 4.58 8.51
C VAL A 193 -5.42 4.89 9.89
N ALA A 194 -4.10 4.91 9.96
CA ALA A 194 -3.39 5.25 11.18
C ALA A 194 -3.57 6.73 11.55
N ASN A 195 -3.46 7.02 12.84
CA ASN A 195 -3.83 8.29 13.42
C ASN A 195 -2.81 9.41 13.16
N GLN A 196 -2.78 9.94 11.94
CA GLN A 196 -1.86 11.00 11.53
C GLN A 196 -2.58 12.04 10.66
N ASP A 197 -2.19 13.31 10.82
CA ASP A 197 -2.74 14.41 10.03
C ASP A 197 -2.43 14.23 8.54
N ASN A 198 -3.45 14.43 7.71
CA ASN A 198 -3.43 14.24 6.25
C ASN A 198 -3.04 12.83 5.80
N ASN A 199 -3.28 11.82 6.63
CA ASN A 199 -3.06 10.44 6.24
C ASN A 199 -4.11 9.99 5.22
N VAL A 200 -3.71 9.19 4.24
CA VAL A 200 -4.56 8.82 3.09
C VAL A 200 -4.62 7.32 2.95
N VAL A 201 -5.82 6.77 2.91
CA VAL A 201 -6.07 5.38 2.51
C VAL A 201 -6.78 5.34 1.16
N VAL A 202 -6.28 4.50 0.25
CA VAL A 202 -6.84 4.29 -1.08
C VAL A 202 -7.26 2.82 -1.18
N GLY A 203 -8.53 2.58 -1.44
CA GLY A 203 -9.06 1.24 -1.67
C GLY A 203 -9.77 1.11 -3.01
N THR A 204 -10.38 -0.05 -3.26
CA THR A 204 -10.98 -0.39 -4.55
C THR A 204 -12.45 -0.80 -4.44
N HIS A 205 -13.17 -0.72 -5.55
CA HIS A 205 -14.54 -1.18 -5.68
C HIS A 205 -14.84 -1.62 -7.12
N ASN A 206 -15.87 -2.45 -7.29
CA ASN A 206 -16.27 -2.97 -8.60
C ASN A 206 -17.61 -2.44 -9.10
N LEU A 207 -17.92 -1.18 -8.77
CA LEU A 207 -19.13 -0.52 -9.26
C LEU A 207 -19.02 -0.36 -10.80
N ALA A 208 -20.02 -0.86 -11.52
CA ALA A 208 -20.13 -0.72 -12.95
C ALA A 208 -21.54 -0.24 -13.34
N PHE A 209 -21.61 0.83 -14.12
CA PHE A 209 -22.86 1.50 -14.48
C PHE A 209 -23.54 0.96 -15.73
N GLY A 210 -22.89 0.04 -16.43
CA GLY A 210 -23.46 -0.53 -17.64
C GLY A 210 -23.49 0.39 -18.86
N ALA A 211 -24.24 -0.02 -19.88
CA ALA A 211 -24.42 0.59 -21.18
C ALA A 211 -25.12 1.95 -21.07
N ASP A 212 -25.92 2.16 -20.04
CA ASP A 212 -26.57 3.45 -19.75
C ASP A 212 -25.62 4.44 -19.09
N GLY A 213 -24.45 3.99 -18.65
CA GLY A 213 -23.34 4.81 -18.21
C GLY A 213 -23.60 5.56 -16.91
N GLU A 214 -22.55 6.16 -16.35
CA GLU A 214 -22.61 6.79 -15.04
C GLU A 214 -23.46 8.08 -15.01
N GLN A 215 -24.42 8.17 -14.10
CA GLN A 215 -25.09 9.42 -13.72
C GLN A 215 -24.55 9.97 -12.41
N SER A 216 -24.55 9.18 -11.33
CA SER A 216 -24.01 9.59 -10.03
C SER A 216 -23.58 8.42 -9.15
N ILE A 217 -22.65 8.68 -8.23
CA ILE A 217 -22.36 7.82 -7.09
C ILE A 217 -23.00 8.41 -5.84
N GLU A 218 -23.79 7.62 -5.13
CA GLU A 218 -24.47 8.01 -3.90
C GLU A 218 -23.70 7.52 -2.67
N ILE A 219 -23.53 8.40 -1.67
CA ILE A 219 -22.86 8.09 -0.41
C ILE A 219 -23.78 8.50 0.76
N THR A 220 -24.16 7.55 1.60
CA THR A 220 -24.98 7.81 2.78
C THR A 220 -24.24 7.40 4.05
N PRO A 221 -23.90 8.34 4.96
CA PRO A 221 -23.33 8.00 6.26
C PRO A 221 -24.30 7.14 7.09
N LEU A 222 -23.81 6.02 7.60
CA LEU A 222 -24.55 5.11 8.49
C LEU A 222 -24.15 5.29 9.96
N THR A 223 -22.95 5.82 10.21
CA THR A 223 -22.45 6.11 11.56
C THR A 223 -22.69 7.58 11.94
N ASN A 224 -23.39 7.80 13.07
CA ASN A 224 -23.59 9.12 13.65
C ASN A 224 -22.72 9.30 14.91
N ILE A 225 -21.73 10.20 14.85
CA ILE A 225 -20.85 10.54 15.97
C ILE A 225 -21.19 11.96 16.44
N SER A 226 -21.41 12.11 17.75
CA SER A 226 -21.70 13.42 18.35
C SER A 226 -20.52 14.37 18.15
N GLY A 227 -20.76 15.53 17.52
CA GLY A 227 -19.73 16.53 17.25
C GLY A 227 -19.18 16.50 15.82
N LEU A 228 -19.50 15.45 15.04
CA LEU A 228 -19.24 15.40 13.61
C LEU A 228 -20.48 15.78 12.80
N THR A 229 -20.28 16.56 11.74
CA THR A 229 -21.32 16.96 10.78
C THR A 229 -20.89 16.58 9.38
N TYR A 230 -21.71 15.82 8.66
CA TYR A 230 -21.49 15.51 7.25
C TYR A 230 -22.09 16.59 6.37
N LEU A 231 -21.31 17.12 5.43
CA LEU A 231 -21.81 18.01 4.38
C LEU A 231 -22.55 17.19 3.30
N PRO A 232 -23.46 17.82 2.52
CA PRO A 232 -24.08 17.14 1.38
C PRO A 232 -23.03 16.60 0.41
N VAL A 233 -23.28 15.40 -0.13
CA VAL A 233 -22.42 14.80 -1.15
C VAL A 233 -22.34 15.71 -2.37
N VAL A 234 -21.14 15.86 -2.91
CA VAL A 234 -20.88 16.62 -4.14
C VAL A 234 -20.58 15.63 -5.25
N HIS A 235 -21.43 15.60 -6.28
CA HIS A 235 -21.18 14.81 -7.50
C HIS A 235 -20.40 15.66 -8.50
N ASN A 236 -19.25 15.17 -8.92
CA ASN A 236 -18.31 15.87 -9.77
C ASN A 236 -18.49 15.53 -11.23
N ALA A 237 -17.98 16.40 -12.11
CA ALA A 237 -18.06 16.19 -13.55
C ALA A 237 -17.19 15.01 -14.04
N ASP A 238 -16.21 14.58 -13.25
CA ASP A 238 -15.35 13.42 -13.52
C ASP A 238 -15.97 12.07 -13.08
N GLY A 239 -17.24 12.08 -12.63
CA GLY A 239 -17.98 10.92 -12.13
C GLY A 239 -17.84 10.70 -10.63
N SER A 240 -16.78 11.22 -10.01
CA SER A 240 -16.56 11.01 -8.59
C SER A 240 -17.61 11.67 -7.69
N ALA A 241 -17.76 11.12 -6.48
CA ALA A 241 -18.57 11.70 -5.42
C ALA A 241 -17.72 11.99 -4.18
N ASP A 242 -17.81 13.22 -3.66
CA ASP A 242 -17.10 13.66 -2.46
C ASP A 242 -18.05 13.82 -1.27
N LEU A 243 -17.66 13.28 -0.13
CA LEU A 243 -18.29 13.49 1.17
C LEU A 243 -17.26 14.09 2.14
N ILE A 244 -17.62 15.21 2.78
CA ILE A 244 -16.78 15.86 3.78
C ILE A 244 -17.44 15.75 5.15
N ALA A 245 -16.68 15.29 6.14
CA ALA A 245 -17.06 15.37 7.55
C ALA A 245 -16.33 16.52 8.24
N GLN A 246 -17.06 17.28 9.05
CA GLN A 246 -16.54 18.42 9.80
C GLN A 246 -16.64 18.22 11.31
N ALA A 247 -15.59 18.60 12.03
CA ALA A 247 -15.56 18.71 13.49
C ALA A 247 -15.42 20.20 13.88
N GLY A 248 -16.35 20.72 14.68
CA GLY A 248 -16.29 22.12 15.14
C GLY A 248 -16.28 23.19 14.03
N GLY A 249 -16.70 22.84 12.80
CA GLY A 249 -16.69 23.71 11.62
C GLY A 249 -15.43 23.61 10.74
N SER A 250 -14.44 22.82 11.15
CA SER A 250 -13.25 22.47 10.36
C SER A 250 -13.42 21.11 9.70
N ASN A 251 -12.80 20.88 8.55
CA ASN A 251 -12.81 19.56 7.91
C ASN A 251 -11.97 18.58 8.72
N PHE A 252 -12.56 17.42 9.02
CA PHE A 252 -11.93 16.33 9.77
C PHE A 252 -11.48 15.20 8.82
N PHE A 253 -12.33 14.82 7.86
CA PHE A 253 -11.93 13.95 6.75
C PHE A 253 -12.70 14.26 5.48
N ASP A 254 -12.13 13.84 4.36
CA ASP A 254 -12.81 13.68 3.07
C ASP A 254 -12.86 12.21 2.66
N LEU A 255 -13.97 11.80 2.07
CA LEU A 255 -14.15 10.53 1.37
C LEU A 255 -14.54 10.84 -0.07
N LYS A 256 -13.74 10.36 -1.02
CA LYS A 256 -13.99 10.43 -2.44
C LYS A 256 -14.16 9.04 -3.02
N ILE A 257 -15.29 8.74 -3.64
CA ILE A 257 -15.47 7.53 -4.45
C ILE A 257 -15.26 7.93 -5.92
N ASN A 258 -14.33 7.28 -6.62
CA ASN A 258 -13.98 7.60 -8.00
C ASN A 258 -14.69 6.65 -8.98
N ALA A 259 -14.94 7.12 -10.20
CA ALA A 259 -15.51 6.28 -11.26
C ALA A 259 -14.54 5.21 -11.80
N ASP A 260 -13.25 5.28 -11.45
CA ASP A 260 -12.20 4.37 -11.94
C ASP A 260 -12.07 3.07 -11.13
N GLY A 261 -13.01 2.82 -10.21
CA GLY A 261 -13.00 1.65 -9.34
C GLY A 261 -12.16 1.83 -8.08
N THR A 262 -11.78 3.06 -7.73
CA THR A 262 -11.05 3.37 -6.49
C THR A 262 -11.84 4.30 -5.58
N TYR A 263 -11.57 4.26 -4.27
CA TYR A 263 -11.93 5.34 -3.37
C TYR A 263 -10.70 5.86 -2.65
N LYS A 264 -10.78 7.11 -2.20
CA LYS A 264 -9.77 7.76 -1.39
C LYS A 264 -10.43 8.32 -0.13
N PHE A 265 -9.90 7.99 1.03
CA PHE A 265 -10.24 8.62 2.29
C PHE A 265 -9.02 9.36 2.83
N THR A 266 -9.18 10.65 3.14
CA THR A 266 -8.11 11.47 3.73
C THR A 266 -8.51 11.83 5.16
N LEU A 267 -7.76 11.33 6.15
CA LEU A 267 -7.83 11.78 7.53
C LEU A 267 -7.13 13.13 7.64
N ILE A 268 -7.87 14.24 7.60
CA ILE A 268 -7.29 15.59 7.57
C ILE A 268 -6.73 15.98 8.93
N GLU A 269 -7.45 15.65 10.01
CA GLU A 269 -7.09 15.96 11.40
C GLU A 269 -7.11 14.67 12.23
N SER A 270 -5.97 14.21 12.72
CA SER A 270 -5.82 12.98 13.54
C SER A 270 -6.64 13.01 14.84
N ARG A 271 -6.77 14.20 15.44
CA ARG A 271 -7.41 14.36 16.75
C ARG A 271 -8.49 15.44 16.74
N PRO A 272 -9.67 15.18 16.14
CA PRO A 272 -10.72 16.19 16.03
C PRO A 272 -11.28 16.54 17.41
N VAL A 273 -11.35 17.84 17.71
CA VAL A 273 -11.89 18.34 18.98
C VAL A 273 -13.16 19.17 18.80
N ALA A 274 -14.08 19.06 19.75
CA ALA A 274 -15.26 19.91 19.83
C ALA A 274 -15.02 21.08 20.80
N ASN A 275 -15.15 22.31 20.31
CA ASN A 275 -15.05 23.51 21.14
C ASN A 275 -16.31 23.71 21.98
N GLN A 276 -16.11 23.92 23.27
CA GLN A 276 -17.11 24.29 24.25
C GLN A 276 -16.78 25.69 24.74
N THR A 277 -17.72 26.63 24.61
CA THR A 277 -17.55 28.01 25.08
C THR A 277 -18.63 28.36 26.07
N PHE A 278 -18.24 28.96 27.18
CA PHE A 278 -19.14 29.40 28.23
C PHE A 278 -18.87 30.85 28.57
N ASP A 279 -19.92 31.66 28.57
CA ASP A 279 -19.85 33.02 29.10
C ASP A 279 -20.21 33.05 30.59
N PHE A 280 -19.80 34.12 31.26
CA PHE A 280 -20.12 34.30 32.67
C PHE A 280 -21.50 34.95 32.90
N SER A 281 -22.31 35.21 31.86
CA SER A 281 -23.53 36.02 31.95
C SER A 281 -24.57 35.46 32.94
N GLY A 282 -24.59 34.14 33.13
CA GLY A 282 -25.45 33.44 34.09
C GLY A 282 -24.93 33.41 35.53
N VAL A 283 -23.74 33.95 35.81
CA VAL A 283 -23.08 33.85 37.12
C VAL A 283 -23.42 35.05 38.01
N SER A 284 -23.97 34.78 39.21
CA SER A 284 -24.42 35.82 40.14
C SER A 284 -23.25 36.51 40.87
N GLY A 285 -23.07 37.82 40.68
CA GLY A 285 -21.88 38.58 41.12
C GLY A 285 -21.75 38.99 42.59
N GLY A 286 -22.29 38.23 43.54
CA GLY A 286 -22.54 38.75 44.90
C GLY A 286 -21.72 38.16 46.05
N ALA A 287 -21.36 36.88 46.02
CA ALA A 287 -20.73 36.22 47.15
C ALA A 287 -19.44 35.54 46.72
N SER A 288 -18.37 35.79 47.46
CA SER A 288 -17.15 35.00 47.38
C SER A 288 -17.47 33.52 47.62
N THR A 289 -16.81 32.64 46.88
CA THR A 289 -17.03 31.19 46.95
C THR A 289 -15.72 30.45 46.80
N ILE A 290 -15.58 29.32 47.48
CA ILE A 290 -14.41 28.43 47.34
C ILE A 290 -14.40 27.70 45.99
N GLN A 291 -15.58 27.55 45.37
CA GLN A 291 -15.73 26.96 44.04
C GLN A 291 -17.00 27.42 43.35
N PHE A 292 -17.00 27.44 42.03
CA PHE A 292 -18.21 27.55 41.22
C PHE A 292 -18.06 26.70 39.96
N THR A 293 -19.18 26.38 39.32
CA THR A 293 -19.21 25.59 38.10
C THR A 293 -19.75 26.44 36.97
N LEU A 294 -19.09 26.37 35.82
CA LEU A 294 -19.54 26.97 34.57
C LEU A 294 -19.50 25.88 33.50
N GLY A 295 -20.68 25.47 33.02
CA GLY A 295 -20.79 24.27 32.20
C GLY A 295 -20.44 23.01 33.00
N ASP A 296 -19.47 22.26 32.51
CA ASP A 296 -18.87 21.09 33.14
C ASP A 296 -17.50 21.36 33.79
N ALA A 297 -17.02 22.60 33.73
CA ALA A 297 -15.80 23.04 34.37
C ALA A 297 -16.10 23.58 35.76
N THR A 298 -15.37 23.07 36.76
CA THR A 298 -15.45 23.51 38.15
C THR A 298 -14.19 24.27 38.52
N PHE A 299 -14.34 25.56 38.80
CA PHE A 299 -13.30 26.47 39.23
C PHE A 299 -13.19 26.40 40.75
N LYS A 300 -11.97 26.27 41.28
CA LYS A 300 -11.69 26.17 42.71
C LYS A 300 -10.56 27.12 43.10
N ALA A 301 -10.71 27.78 44.23
CA ALA A 301 -9.57 28.44 44.86
C ALA A 301 -8.57 27.40 45.37
N VAL A 302 -7.27 27.69 45.28
CA VAL A 302 -6.19 26.79 45.74
C VAL A 302 -5.51 27.38 46.98
N ASP A 303 -5.39 26.59 48.05
CA ASP A 303 -4.75 26.99 49.30
C ASP A 303 -3.21 26.94 49.17
N THR A 304 -2.59 28.11 49.06
CA THR A 304 -1.13 28.26 48.90
C THR A 304 -0.33 28.11 50.20
N ASN A 305 -0.97 27.98 51.37
CA ASN A 305 -0.30 27.88 52.68
C ASN A 305 -0.34 26.49 53.33
N ASN A 306 -1.00 25.52 52.67
CA ASN A 306 -0.97 24.08 52.98
C ASN A 306 -1.30 23.72 54.45
N ASN A 307 -2.22 24.44 55.10
CA ASN A 307 -2.56 24.21 56.51
C ASN A 307 -3.66 23.13 56.74
N GLY A 308 -4.23 22.58 55.67
CA GLY A 308 -5.23 21.51 55.75
C GLY A 308 -6.65 21.98 56.12
N SER A 309 -6.90 23.30 56.18
CA SER A 309 -8.22 23.91 56.27
C SER A 309 -8.28 25.12 55.34
N ILE A 310 -9.22 25.13 54.38
CA ILE A 310 -9.52 26.31 53.54
C ILE A 310 -9.98 27.44 54.48
N GLY A 311 -9.07 28.32 54.87
CA GLY A 311 -9.28 29.28 55.94
C GLY A 311 -9.52 30.69 55.43
N SER A 312 -10.78 31.09 55.23
CA SER A 312 -11.31 32.47 55.19
C SER A 312 -10.66 33.56 54.30
N THR A 313 -9.58 33.31 53.54
CA THR A 313 -8.96 34.35 52.69
C THR A 313 -8.79 33.97 51.22
N GLU A 314 -8.89 32.72 50.79
CA GLU A 314 -8.70 32.36 49.37
C GLU A 314 -10.04 31.92 48.76
N GLU A 315 -10.81 32.89 48.28
CA GLU A 315 -12.11 32.67 47.66
C GLU A 315 -12.10 33.23 46.23
N LEU A 316 -12.81 32.58 45.32
CA LEU A 316 -13.11 33.10 43.99
C LEU A 316 -14.26 34.11 44.11
N LYS A 317 -14.19 35.19 43.33
CA LYS A 317 -15.24 36.21 43.28
C LYS A 317 -15.81 36.32 41.85
N PRO A 318 -16.66 35.37 41.45
CA PRO A 318 -17.22 35.37 40.10
C PRO A 318 -18.33 36.41 39.96
N THR A 319 -18.42 37.01 38.77
CA THR A 319 -19.46 37.98 38.35
C THR A 319 -19.90 37.68 36.92
N SER A 320 -20.90 38.41 36.41
CA SER A 320 -21.36 38.30 35.02
C SER A 320 -20.33 38.68 33.95
N ASN A 321 -19.16 39.14 34.38
CA ASN A 321 -18.08 39.69 33.55
C ASN A 321 -16.77 38.97 33.90
N GLY A 322 -16.85 37.69 34.31
CA GLY A 322 -15.67 36.94 34.72
C GLY A 322 -15.41 36.82 36.23
N PHE A 323 -14.22 36.42 36.62
CA PHE A 323 -13.81 36.26 38.02
C PHE A 323 -12.36 36.69 38.28
N GLY A 324 -12.07 36.89 39.56
CA GLY A 324 -10.71 36.92 40.12
C GLY A 324 -10.70 36.26 41.49
N VAL A 325 -9.58 36.33 42.19
CA VAL A 325 -9.43 35.82 43.56
C VAL A 325 -9.61 37.00 44.53
N GLN A 326 -10.18 36.74 45.71
CA GLN A 326 -10.37 37.70 46.80
C GLN A 326 -11.03 39.04 46.38
N ASN A 327 -10.19 40.02 46.05
CA ASN A 327 -10.60 41.39 45.72
C ASN A 327 -11.37 41.46 44.39
N GLY A 328 -11.34 40.39 43.59
CA GLY A 328 -12.02 40.28 42.30
C GLY A 328 -11.10 40.42 41.09
N ASN A 329 -9.79 40.50 41.33
CA ASN A 329 -8.75 40.45 40.30
C ASN A 329 -7.86 39.21 40.54
N LEU A 330 -7.04 38.89 39.55
CA LEU A 330 -5.92 37.96 39.63
C LEU A 330 -4.65 38.78 39.88
N ASP A 331 -4.05 38.61 41.06
CA ASP A 331 -2.84 39.28 41.55
C ASP A 331 -1.67 38.30 41.67
N VAL A 332 -0.44 38.82 41.60
CA VAL A 332 0.79 38.01 41.72
C VAL A 332 0.79 37.17 43.01
N GLY A 333 1.03 35.86 42.87
CA GLY A 333 1.04 34.88 43.95
C GLY A 333 -0.29 34.17 44.18
N GLU A 334 -1.37 34.59 43.52
CA GLU A 334 -2.67 33.91 43.61
C GLU A 334 -2.74 32.66 42.71
N GLN A 335 -3.54 31.68 43.15
CA GLN A 335 -3.75 30.43 42.45
C GLN A 335 -5.23 30.06 42.37
N PHE A 336 -5.60 29.42 41.27
CA PHE A 336 -6.88 28.75 41.11
C PHE A 336 -6.70 27.48 40.29
N GLN A 337 -7.64 26.56 40.41
CA GLN A 337 -7.68 25.31 39.68
C GLN A 337 -8.98 25.21 38.89
N VAL A 338 -8.91 24.61 37.71
CA VAL A 338 -10.07 24.24 36.91
C VAL A 338 -10.10 22.72 36.78
N ASN A 339 -11.22 22.11 37.13
CA ASN A 339 -11.46 20.67 37.02
C ASN A 339 -12.57 20.40 36.02
N PHE A 340 -12.37 19.41 35.16
CA PHE A 340 -13.30 19.02 34.12
C PHE A 340 -13.90 17.64 34.44
N ALA A 341 -15.17 17.45 34.07
CA ALA A 341 -15.85 16.17 34.28
C ALA A 341 -15.32 15.05 33.37
N THR A 342 -14.82 15.42 32.19
CA THR A 342 -14.13 14.53 31.23
C THR A 342 -12.79 15.15 30.88
N ALA A 343 -11.88 14.35 30.32
CA ALA A 343 -10.64 14.84 29.73
C ALA A 343 -10.94 15.92 28.65
N ILE A 344 -10.06 16.90 28.56
CA ILE A 344 -10.05 17.96 27.55
C ILE A 344 -8.64 18.09 26.96
N ASP A 345 -8.53 18.55 25.71
CA ASP A 345 -7.25 18.71 25.02
C ASP A 345 -6.70 20.12 25.18
N LYS A 346 -7.56 21.12 24.97
CA LYS A 346 -7.16 22.52 24.88
C LYS A 346 -8.05 23.39 25.74
N LEU A 347 -7.48 24.43 26.32
CA LEU A 347 -8.18 25.41 27.12
C LEU A 347 -7.89 26.82 26.60
N ASN A 348 -8.92 27.65 26.46
CA ASN A 348 -8.83 29.04 26.05
C ASN A 348 -9.58 29.96 27.03
N PHE A 349 -9.03 31.14 27.26
CA PHE A 349 -9.70 32.14 28.10
C PHE A 349 -9.26 33.55 27.80
N PHE A 350 -10.16 34.50 28.01
CA PHE A 350 -9.87 35.91 27.79
C PHE A 350 -9.45 36.57 29.10
N VAL A 351 -8.42 37.40 29.04
CA VAL A 351 -7.90 38.17 30.16
C VAL A 351 -8.06 39.67 29.89
N GLU A 352 -8.68 40.38 30.81
CA GLU A 352 -8.84 41.84 30.82
C GLU A 352 -7.85 42.47 31.82
N HIS A 353 -7.00 43.39 31.37
CA HIS A 353 -5.96 44.00 32.18
C HIS A 353 -6.50 45.15 33.02
N GLU A 354 -6.06 45.20 34.27
CA GLU A 354 -6.38 46.32 35.16
C GLU A 354 -5.36 47.47 35.03
N ALA A 355 -4.18 47.21 34.47
CA ALA A 355 -3.11 48.20 34.26
C ALA A 355 -2.21 47.84 33.06
N ALA A 356 -1.50 48.83 32.52
CA ALA A 356 -0.53 48.61 31.44
C ALA A 356 0.70 47.82 31.94
N GLY A 357 1.01 46.70 31.29
CA GLY A 357 2.12 45.80 31.65
C GLY A 357 1.84 44.37 31.20
N ALA A 358 2.82 43.47 31.35
CA ALA A 358 2.63 42.05 31.09
C ALA A 358 1.81 41.40 32.23
N PHE A 359 0.86 40.56 31.86
CA PHE A 359 0.21 39.60 32.75
C PHE A 359 0.70 38.20 32.40
N THR A 360 1.26 37.50 33.38
CA THR A 360 1.87 36.18 33.21
C THR A 360 1.34 35.21 34.26
N MET A 361 0.96 34.01 33.80
CA MET A 361 0.59 32.90 34.65
C MET A 361 1.41 31.66 34.30
N THR A 362 1.85 30.92 35.31
CA THR A 362 2.26 29.53 35.11
C THR A 362 1.07 28.61 35.29
N TRP A 363 1.08 27.46 34.62
CA TRP A 363 0.04 26.45 34.73
C TRP A 363 0.64 25.07 34.92
N THR A 364 -0.12 24.15 35.53
CA THR A 364 0.27 22.76 35.72
C THR A 364 -0.96 21.85 35.64
N THR A 365 -0.95 20.85 34.76
CA THR A 365 -2.03 19.86 34.61
C THR A 365 -1.92 18.74 35.65
N ASN A 366 -2.97 17.94 35.81
CA ASN A 366 -2.92 16.73 36.64
C ASN A 366 -2.02 15.62 36.07
N THR A 367 -1.63 15.73 34.80
CA THR A 367 -0.64 14.86 34.14
C THR A 367 0.80 15.32 34.38
N GLY A 368 1.00 16.43 35.10
CA GLY A 368 2.32 16.97 35.46
C GLY A 368 2.93 17.90 34.40
N GLN A 369 2.22 18.15 33.29
CA GLN A 369 2.66 19.13 32.31
C GLN A 369 2.53 20.54 32.86
N SER A 370 3.51 21.39 32.55
CA SER A 370 3.49 22.77 33.00
C SER A 370 4.01 23.71 31.93
N GLY A 371 3.57 24.97 31.98
CA GLY A 371 4.04 26.00 31.07
C GLY A 371 3.68 27.38 31.57
N THR A 372 3.88 28.37 30.70
CA THR A 372 3.63 29.79 31.00
C THR A 372 2.75 30.39 29.92
N ALA A 373 1.76 31.19 30.32
CA ALA A 373 0.91 31.97 29.42
C ALA A 373 1.07 33.46 29.76
N THR A 374 1.38 34.27 28.75
CA THR A 374 1.63 35.70 28.90
C THR A 374 0.87 36.50 27.86
N THR A 375 0.33 37.64 28.27
CA THR A 375 -0.18 38.68 27.37
C THR A 375 0.21 40.07 27.89
N SER A 376 0.27 41.07 27.01
CA SER A 376 0.62 42.46 27.35
C SER A 376 -0.52 43.46 27.18
N VAL A 377 -1.67 42.99 26.65
CA VAL A 377 -2.91 43.73 26.42
C VAL A 377 -4.08 42.76 26.59
N ASP A 378 -5.30 43.28 26.70
CA ASP A 378 -6.51 42.45 26.73
C ASP A 378 -6.51 41.45 25.57
N GLY A 379 -6.67 40.17 25.88
CA GLY A 379 -6.42 39.15 24.88
C GLY A 379 -6.78 37.73 25.31
N LEU A 380 -6.89 36.87 24.30
CA LEU A 380 -7.11 35.44 24.45
C LEU A 380 -5.79 34.75 24.80
N LEU A 381 -5.77 34.01 25.90
CA LEU A 381 -4.73 33.06 26.24
C LEU A 381 -5.19 31.65 25.87
N THR A 382 -4.29 30.87 25.28
CA THR A 382 -4.53 29.49 24.85
C THR A 382 -3.52 28.58 25.50
N ILE A 383 -4.01 27.50 26.11
CA ILE A 383 -3.24 26.44 26.75
C ILE A 383 -3.52 25.16 25.97
N ASP A 384 -2.47 24.54 25.45
CA ASP A 384 -2.55 23.36 24.58
C ASP A 384 -1.46 22.36 25.00
N PRO A 385 -1.65 21.66 26.13
CA PRO A 385 -0.71 20.65 26.62
C PRO A 385 -0.66 19.46 25.66
N THR A 386 0.41 18.67 25.71
CA THR A 386 0.51 17.44 24.89
C THR A 386 -0.35 16.35 25.53
N GLY A 387 -1.50 16.06 24.93
CA GLY A 387 -2.46 15.06 25.44
C GLY A 387 -3.41 15.62 26.51
N ASP A 388 -4.39 14.79 26.87
CA ASP A 388 -5.58 15.24 27.59
C ASP A 388 -5.33 15.44 29.09
N PHE A 389 -6.12 16.33 29.69
CA PHE A 389 -6.11 16.55 31.12
C PHE A 389 -7.52 16.74 31.68
N THR A 390 -7.71 16.39 32.94
CA THR A 390 -8.98 16.57 33.67
C THR A 390 -8.90 17.69 34.69
N SER A 391 -7.70 18.21 34.97
CA SER A 391 -7.49 19.32 35.90
C SER A 391 -6.24 20.12 35.55
N ILE A 392 -6.33 21.43 35.74
CA ILE A 392 -5.22 22.37 35.53
C ILE A 392 -5.22 23.43 36.64
N THR A 393 -4.06 23.66 37.22
CA THR A 393 -3.82 24.69 38.25
C THR A 393 -3.04 25.83 37.65
N PHE A 394 -3.47 27.06 37.89
CA PHE A 394 -2.80 28.27 37.47
C PHE A 394 -2.20 29.03 38.66
N THR A 395 -1.05 29.67 38.45
CA THR A 395 -0.40 30.59 39.40
C THR A 395 -0.04 31.88 38.69
N VAL A 396 -0.49 33.02 39.21
CA VAL A 396 -0.12 34.33 38.66
C VAL A 396 1.30 34.68 39.10
N THR A 397 2.18 34.95 38.14
CA THR A 397 3.60 35.29 38.42
C THR A 397 3.94 36.74 38.10
N GLU A 398 3.14 37.42 37.26
CA GLU A 398 3.33 38.82 36.91
C GLU A 398 2.00 39.49 36.56
N GLY A 399 1.87 40.79 36.87
CA GLY A 399 0.74 41.62 36.45
C GLY A 399 -0.51 41.51 37.34
N LYS A 400 -1.57 42.21 36.92
CA LYS A 400 -2.89 42.21 37.55
C LYS A 400 -3.97 42.24 36.47
N ALA A 401 -4.90 41.29 36.50
CA ALA A 401 -5.92 41.17 35.47
C ALA A 401 -7.21 40.52 35.98
N LYS A 402 -8.21 40.37 35.12
CA LYS A 402 -9.44 39.65 35.38
C LYS A 402 -9.67 38.60 34.30
N PHE A 403 -10.20 37.44 34.69
CA PHE A 403 -10.56 36.37 33.79
C PHE A 403 -11.99 36.57 33.29
N ASP A 404 -12.21 36.84 32.00
CA ASP A 404 -13.51 37.30 31.47
C ASP A 404 -14.31 36.22 30.75
N ASN A 405 -13.65 35.36 29.96
CA ASN A 405 -14.32 34.32 29.17
C ASN A 405 -13.61 32.97 29.31
N PHE A 406 -14.35 31.87 29.11
CA PHE A 406 -13.84 30.51 29.22
C PHE A 406 -14.31 29.62 28.06
N GLY A 407 -13.39 28.93 27.42
CA GLY A 407 -13.73 27.85 26.51
C GLY A 407 -12.66 26.77 26.53
N TYR A 408 -13.02 25.55 26.18
CA TYR A 408 -12.07 24.44 26.06
C TYR A 408 -12.51 23.53 24.92
N SER A 409 -11.65 22.62 24.48
CA SER A 409 -11.99 21.62 23.47
C SER A 409 -11.93 20.21 24.05
N LYS A 410 -12.79 19.32 23.54
CA LYS A 410 -12.80 17.89 23.91
C LYS A 410 -12.56 17.03 22.69
N LEU A 411 -11.71 16.03 22.82
CA LEU A 411 -11.52 14.99 21.84
C LEU A 411 -12.84 14.29 21.54
N ILE A 412 -13.18 14.23 20.26
CA ILE A 412 -14.40 13.55 19.80
C ILE A 412 -14.13 12.06 19.63
N LEU A 413 -12.88 11.69 19.28
CA LEU A 413 -12.48 10.33 18.92
C LEU A 413 -11.24 9.85 19.73
N PRO A 414 -11.44 9.33 20.96
CA PRO A 414 -10.33 8.87 21.81
C PRO A 414 -9.92 7.40 21.61
N SER A 415 -10.72 6.60 20.90
CA SER A 415 -10.43 5.20 20.57
C SER A 415 -10.62 4.96 19.08
N ASP A 416 -10.15 3.81 18.57
CA ASP A 416 -10.42 3.37 17.20
C ASP A 416 -11.91 3.58 16.85
N GLN A 417 -12.13 4.26 15.74
CA GLN A 417 -13.46 4.65 15.29
C GLN A 417 -13.69 4.16 13.87
N THR A 418 -14.71 3.31 13.71
CA THR A 418 -15.20 2.89 12.39
C THR A 418 -16.34 3.79 11.91
N PHE A 419 -16.17 4.38 10.73
CA PHE A 419 -17.19 5.08 9.97
C PHE A 419 -17.77 4.12 8.93
N ASN A 420 -19.08 3.94 8.93
CA ASN A 420 -19.76 3.12 7.93
C ASN A 420 -20.53 4.02 6.97
N PHE A 421 -20.41 3.73 5.67
CA PHE A 421 -21.10 4.44 4.60
C PHE A 421 -21.83 3.42 3.71
N SER A 422 -23.06 3.72 3.32
CA SER A 422 -23.74 3.01 2.23
C SER A 422 -23.35 3.68 0.93
N VAL A 423 -22.82 2.93 -0.02
CA VAL A 423 -22.40 3.41 -1.36
C VAL A 423 -23.20 2.66 -2.42
N SER A 424 -23.68 3.37 -3.44
CA SER A 424 -24.35 2.79 -4.63
C SER A 424 -24.14 3.68 -5.85
N GLY A 425 -24.27 3.13 -7.05
CA GLY A 425 -24.30 3.90 -8.30
C GLY A 425 -25.71 4.10 -8.83
N VAL A 426 -25.89 5.19 -9.56
CA VAL A 426 -27.05 5.49 -10.41
C VAL A 426 -26.56 5.70 -11.84
N ASP A 427 -27.21 5.07 -12.80
CA ASP A 427 -26.87 5.18 -14.21
C ASP A 427 -27.73 6.22 -14.97
N GLY A 428 -27.54 6.31 -16.28
CA GLY A 428 -28.12 7.33 -17.15
C GLY A 428 -29.65 7.36 -17.20
N ASP A 429 -30.30 6.23 -16.99
CA ASP A 429 -31.75 6.10 -17.09
C ASP A 429 -32.43 6.16 -15.70
N GLY A 430 -31.66 5.90 -14.64
CA GLY A 430 -32.00 6.15 -13.24
C GLY A 430 -31.94 4.91 -12.36
N ASP A 431 -31.55 3.76 -12.92
CA ASP A 431 -31.38 2.50 -12.23
C ASP A 431 -30.29 2.55 -11.16
N HIS A 432 -30.46 1.75 -10.11
CA HIS A 432 -29.60 1.76 -8.93
C HIS A 432 -28.87 0.44 -8.79
N SER A 433 -27.59 0.52 -8.45
CA SER A 433 -26.84 -0.67 -8.09
C SER A 433 -27.32 -1.18 -6.73
N ALA A 434 -26.97 -2.43 -6.39
CA ALA A 434 -27.00 -2.84 -5.00
C ALA A 434 -26.12 -1.90 -4.15
N SER A 435 -26.53 -1.64 -2.90
CA SER A 435 -25.75 -0.82 -1.98
C SER A 435 -24.72 -1.67 -1.23
N GLN A 436 -23.48 -1.21 -1.23
CA GLN A 436 -22.38 -1.80 -0.47
C GLN A 436 -22.07 -0.97 0.78
N THR A 437 -21.61 -1.62 1.84
CA THR A 437 -21.13 -0.91 3.03
C THR A 437 -19.61 -0.75 2.95
N LEU A 438 -19.15 0.50 2.92
CA LEU A 438 -17.75 0.86 3.12
C LEU A 438 -17.52 1.15 4.61
N SER A 439 -16.62 0.40 5.24
CA SER A 439 -16.16 0.68 6.60
C SER A 439 -14.76 1.29 6.56
N ILE A 440 -14.60 2.49 7.12
CA ILE A 440 -13.29 3.13 7.34
C ILE A 440 -13.01 3.17 8.83
N THR A 441 -11.96 2.50 9.30
CA THR A 441 -11.50 2.56 10.68
C THR A 441 -10.34 3.54 10.81
N ALA A 442 -10.60 4.67 11.46
CA ALA A 442 -9.54 5.57 11.91
C ALA A 442 -9.03 5.08 13.26
N LEU A 443 -7.75 4.78 13.34
CA LEU A 443 -7.13 4.33 14.58
C LEU A 443 -7.06 5.49 15.59
N GLY A 444 -7.15 5.17 16.88
CA GLY A 444 -6.96 6.10 17.98
C GLY A 444 -5.47 6.36 18.26
N GLU A 445 -5.15 6.82 19.47
CA GLU A 445 -3.74 6.90 19.89
C GLU A 445 -3.18 5.50 20.18
N HIS A 446 -2.38 4.97 19.26
CA HIS A 446 -1.66 3.71 19.44
C HIS A 446 -0.24 3.98 19.96
N PRO A 447 0.24 3.25 20.99
CA PRO A 447 1.65 3.27 21.36
C PRO A 447 2.53 2.83 20.18
N ALA A 448 3.72 3.43 20.06
CA ALA A 448 4.71 3.02 19.06
C ALA A 448 5.00 1.51 19.14
N GLY A 449 5.05 0.84 17.98
CA GLY A 449 5.25 -0.60 17.87
C GLY A 449 3.98 -1.45 18.08
N THR A 450 2.80 -0.85 18.26
CA THR A 450 1.54 -1.60 18.26
C THR A 450 1.18 -1.98 16.83
N PRO A 451 0.92 -3.26 16.51
CA PRO A 451 0.57 -3.65 15.15
C PRO A 451 -0.75 -3.05 14.67
N ILE A 452 -0.75 -2.51 13.46
CA ILE A 452 -1.92 -2.12 12.70
C ILE A 452 -2.47 -3.38 12.03
N ASN A 453 -3.62 -3.85 12.51
CA ASN A 453 -4.26 -5.06 11.98
C ASN A 453 -5.46 -4.70 11.10
N GLY A 454 -5.58 -5.39 9.98
CA GLY A 454 -6.78 -5.44 9.16
C GLY A 454 -7.89 -6.29 9.78
N THR A 455 -8.78 -6.74 8.91
CA THR A 455 -9.93 -7.61 9.18
C THR A 455 -9.71 -8.97 8.53
N ALA A 456 -10.75 -9.77 8.34
CA ALA A 456 -10.62 -11.09 7.68
C ALA A 456 -11.09 -11.07 6.22
N GLY A 457 -11.31 -9.89 5.65
CA GLY A 457 -11.58 -9.70 4.23
C GLY A 457 -10.79 -8.52 3.68
N ASP A 458 -10.89 -8.27 2.38
CA ASP A 458 -10.02 -7.33 1.67
C ASP A 458 -10.04 -5.90 2.26
N ASP A 459 -8.90 -5.47 2.76
CA ASP A 459 -8.67 -4.19 3.41
C ASP A 459 -7.65 -3.33 2.65
N ALA A 460 -7.87 -2.01 2.66
CA ALA A 460 -6.86 -1.01 2.34
C ALA A 460 -6.33 -0.43 3.66
N ILE A 461 -5.02 -0.47 3.87
CA ILE A 461 -4.39 -0.10 5.15
C ILE A 461 -3.29 0.93 4.90
N THR A 462 -3.31 2.02 5.65
CA THR A 462 -2.22 3.02 5.65
C THR A 462 -1.66 3.23 7.05
N GLY A 463 -0.35 3.04 7.19
CA GLY A 463 0.46 3.36 8.37
C GLY A 463 0.66 4.85 8.58
N THR A 464 1.65 5.20 9.39
CA THR A 464 2.03 6.56 9.76
C THR A 464 3.29 6.99 9.00
N SER A 465 4.01 7.98 9.53
CA SER A 465 5.34 8.35 9.04
C SER A 465 6.46 7.88 9.96
N GLY A 466 6.15 7.01 10.92
CA GLY A 466 7.11 6.31 11.77
C GLY A 466 7.18 4.84 11.38
N SER A 467 8.06 4.08 12.04
CA SER A 467 8.13 2.62 11.83
C SER A 467 6.86 1.94 12.31
N ASP A 468 6.12 1.37 11.37
CA ASP A 468 4.87 0.67 11.61
C ASP A 468 5.02 -0.84 11.46
N THR A 469 4.18 -1.58 12.18
CA THR A 469 4.02 -3.03 11.97
C THR A 469 2.61 -3.24 11.43
N ILE A 470 2.48 -3.72 10.20
CA ILE A 470 1.20 -3.82 9.50
C ILE A 470 0.91 -5.29 9.19
N ASN A 471 -0.29 -5.73 9.53
CA ASN A 471 -0.77 -7.09 9.28
C ASN A 471 -2.17 -7.03 8.66
N GLY A 472 -2.29 -7.40 7.37
CA GLY A 472 -3.57 -7.46 6.66
C GLY A 472 -4.52 -8.50 7.24
N LEU A 473 -3.97 -9.60 7.77
CA LEU A 473 -4.66 -10.83 8.13
C LEU A 473 -5.18 -11.58 6.88
N ALA A 474 -6.44 -12.01 6.89
CA ALA A 474 -6.99 -12.78 5.77
C ALA A 474 -7.70 -11.84 4.79
N GLY A 475 -7.54 -12.08 3.50
CA GLY A 475 -8.05 -11.19 2.46
C GLY A 475 -7.01 -11.05 1.35
N GLY A 476 -7.35 -10.31 0.30
CA GLY A 476 -6.35 -9.67 -0.55
C GLY A 476 -6.24 -8.21 -0.15
N ASP A 477 -5.28 -7.90 0.69
CA ASP A 477 -5.14 -6.60 1.33
C ASP A 477 -4.19 -5.68 0.56
N THR A 478 -4.46 -4.38 0.57
CA THR A 478 -3.56 -3.34 0.03
C THR A 478 -2.97 -2.55 1.18
N MET A 479 -1.67 -2.65 1.41
CA MET A 479 -0.97 -2.04 2.53
C MET A 479 0.00 -0.94 2.07
N THR A 480 0.06 0.13 2.84
CA THR A 480 0.96 1.28 2.64
C THR A 480 1.60 1.59 3.98
N GLY A 481 2.92 1.47 4.08
CA GLY A 481 3.68 1.70 5.32
C GLY A 481 3.74 3.18 5.66
N GLY A 482 4.03 3.99 4.66
CA GLY A 482 4.29 5.41 4.74
C GLY A 482 5.80 5.67 4.73
N ALA A 483 6.27 6.50 5.65
CA ALA A 483 7.69 6.70 5.87
C ALA A 483 8.08 5.99 7.15
N GLY A 484 9.31 5.50 7.25
CA GLY A 484 9.72 4.72 8.41
C GLY A 484 10.50 3.51 7.95
N ALA A 485 10.85 2.65 8.91
CA ALA A 485 11.23 1.28 8.62
C ALA A 485 10.05 0.40 9.01
N ASP A 486 9.26 -0.01 8.02
CA ASP A 486 7.98 -0.66 8.23
C ASP A 486 8.10 -2.17 8.13
N THR A 487 7.31 -2.89 8.92
CA THR A 487 7.27 -4.36 8.90
C THR A 487 5.90 -4.81 8.43
N PHE A 488 5.84 -5.46 7.27
CA PHE A 488 4.63 -6.07 6.73
C PHE A 488 4.59 -7.55 7.08
N ILE A 489 3.52 -8.00 7.75
CA ILE A 489 3.38 -9.36 8.23
C ILE A 489 2.38 -10.11 7.36
N ILE A 490 2.82 -11.28 6.86
CA ILE A 490 2.00 -12.26 6.17
C ILE A 490 2.01 -13.56 6.99
N GLY A 491 0.89 -13.84 7.64
CA GLY A 491 0.69 -15.00 8.47
C GLY A 491 0.46 -16.30 7.70
N THR A 492 0.41 -17.41 8.44
CA THR A 492 0.17 -18.73 7.84
C THR A 492 -1.27 -18.85 7.34
N GLY A 493 -1.44 -19.11 6.04
CA GLY A 493 -2.76 -19.25 5.41
C GLY A 493 -3.38 -17.93 4.97
N GLU A 494 -2.64 -16.83 5.04
CA GLU A 494 -2.99 -15.51 4.51
C GLU A 494 -2.44 -15.35 3.09
N SER A 495 -2.81 -14.27 2.38
CA SER A 495 -2.28 -13.95 1.04
C SER A 495 -2.36 -15.10 0.02
N THR A 496 -3.47 -15.84 0.04
CA THR A 496 -3.65 -17.09 -0.71
C THR A 496 -4.23 -16.81 -2.11
N PRO A 497 -3.45 -16.93 -3.20
CA PRO A 497 -3.91 -16.53 -4.52
C PRO A 497 -5.02 -17.45 -5.04
N VAL A 498 -6.07 -16.84 -5.61
CA VAL A 498 -7.20 -17.50 -6.27
C VAL A 498 -7.05 -17.33 -7.78
N ILE A 499 -6.87 -18.44 -8.49
CA ILE A 499 -6.68 -18.45 -9.96
C ILE A 499 -7.97 -18.85 -10.68
N GLY A 500 -8.29 -18.14 -11.76
CA GLY A 500 -9.42 -18.44 -12.65
C GLY A 500 -9.11 -18.16 -14.13
N GLY A 501 -10.16 -18.18 -14.95
CA GLY A 501 -10.06 -17.87 -16.39
C GLY A 501 -9.56 -19.02 -17.27
N SER A 502 -9.20 -18.70 -18.51
CA SER A 502 -8.65 -19.67 -19.48
C SER A 502 -7.76 -19.01 -20.53
N GLY A 503 -6.72 -19.74 -20.99
CA GLY A 503 -5.76 -19.23 -21.98
C GLY A 503 -5.13 -17.90 -21.56
N ASN A 504 -5.22 -16.89 -22.43
CA ASN A 504 -4.70 -15.53 -22.17
C ASN A 504 -5.61 -14.66 -21.29
N ALA A 505 -6.79 -15.16 -20.91
CA ALA A 505 -7.75 -14.48 -20.05
C ALA A 505 -7.72 -15.06 -18.63
N GLY A 506 -6.53 -15.33 -18.10
CA GLY A 506 -6.35 -15.76 -16.71
C GLY A 506 -6.68 -14.64 -15.72
N THR A 507 -7.21 -15.00 -14.56
CA THR A 507 -7.51 -14.06 -13.47
C THR A 507 -6.80 -14.49 -12.19
N ILE A 508 -6.38 -13.53 -11.38
CA ILE A 508 -5.75 -13.77 -10.07
C ILE A 508 -6.25 -12.73 -9.05
N SER A 509 -6.53 -13.18 -7.82
CA SER A 509 -6.95 -12.33 -6.68
C SER A 509 -6.57 -12.97 -5.34
N GLY A 510 -6.90 -12.34 -4.20
CA GLY A 510 -6.75 -12.93 -2.86
C GLY A 510 -5.32 -12.93 -2.30
N TYR A 511 -4.44 -12.13 -2.90
CA TYR A 511 -3.07 -11.93 -2.46
C TYR A 511 -2.88 -10.47 -2.05
N ASP A 512 -1.90 -10.20 -1.21
CA ASP A 512 -1.69 -8.86 -0.65
C ASP A 512 -0.76 -8.03 -1.54
N ILE A 513 -0.98 -6.73 -1.52
CA ILE A 513 -0.27 -5.72 -2.30
C ILE A 513 0.34 -4.72 -1.31
N ILE A 514 1.64 -4.47 -1.43
CA ILE A 514 2.34 -3.42 -0.69
C ILE A 514 2.73 -2.33 -1.68
N THR A 515 2.28 -1.10 -1.44
CA THR A 515 2.31 -0.04 -2.46
C THR A 515 3.55 0.86 -2.43
N ASP A 516 4.27 0.89 -1.31
CA ASP A 516 5.38 1.83 -1.06
C ASP A 516 6.63 1.19 -0.45
N PHE A 517 6.74 -0.14 -0.49
CA PHE A 517 7.85 -0.88 0.11
C PHE A 517 9.23 -0.36 -0.34
N VAL A 518 10.07 0.01 0.63
CA VAL A 518 11.44 0.49 0.45
C VAL A 518 12.42 -0.61 0.78
N ALA A 519 12.95 -1.29 -0.25
CA ALA A 519 13.91 -2.38 -0.06
C ALA A 519 15.16 -1.93 0.73
N GLY A 520 15.51 -2.71 1.76
CA GLY A 520 16.61 -2.41 2.69
C GLY A 520 16.25 -1.49 3.86
N THR A 521 15.06 -0.90 3.86
CA THR A 521 14.50 -0.15 5.01
C THR A 521 13.32 -0.91 5.59
N ASP A 522 12.39 -1.34 4.74
CA ASP A 522 11.20 -2.08 5.14
C ASP A 522 11.48 -3.59 5.17
N LYS A 523 10.71 -4.30 6.01
CA LYS A 523 10.80 -5.73 6.26
C LYS A 523 9.51 -6.42 5.82
N LEU A 524 9.66 -7.54 5.11
CA LEU A 524 8.54 -8.43 4.77
C LEU A 524 8.66 -9.73 5.56
N THR A 525 7.74 -9.94 6.51
CA THR A 525 7.65 -11.19 7.28
C THR A 525 6.70 -12.15 6.57
N LEU A 526 7.20 -13.33 6.22
CA LEU A 526 6.46 -14.35 5.45
C LEU A 526 6.20 -15.61 6.29
N PRO A 527 5.23 -16.45 5.89
CA PRO A 527 4.87 -17.62 6.68
C PRO A 527 5.95 -18.72 6.67
N GLY A 528 6.31 -19.20 7.86
CA GLY A 528 7.22 -20.33 8.06
C GLY A 528 8.69 -19.93 8.22
N THR A 529 9.58 -20.93 8.26
CA THR A 529 11.03 -20.69 8.25
C THR A 529 11.48 -20.55 6.80
N LEU A 530 11.94 -19.37 6.43
CA LEU A 530 12.21 -19.03 5.03
C LEU A 530 13.48 -19.71 4.51
N VAL A 531 13.38 -20.31 3.32
CA VAL A 531 14.50 -20.90 2.58
C VAL A 531 14.43 -20.44 1.13
N ALA A 532 15.51 -19.89 0.59
CA ALA A 532 15.56 -19.49 -0.81
C ALA A 532 15.51 -20.72 -1.74
N ALA A 533 14.57 -20.74 -2.69
CA ALA A 533 14.54 -21.79 -3.70
C ALA A 533 15.80 -21.72 -4.60
N THR A 534 16.54 -22.82 -4.74
CA THR A 534 17.78 -22.87 -5.55
C THR A 534 17.65 -23.75 -6.79
N ALA A 535 18.51 -23.47 -7.78
CA ALA A 535 18.46 -23.98 -9.16
C ALA A 535 18.57 -25.52 -9.35
N GLY A 536 18.70 -26.31 -8.28
CA GLY A 536 19.01 -27.73 -8.36
C GLY A 536 17.83 -28.68 -8.60
N LEU A 537 16.58 -28.19 -8.62
CA LEU A 537 15.45 -29.09 -8.36
C LEU A 537 14.11 -28.78 -9.06
N VAL A 538 14.03 -28.31 -10.30
CA VAL A 538 12.68 -28.10 -10.88
C VAL A 538 12.57 -28.19 -12.40
N ASP A 539 12.23 -29.38 -12.92
CA ASP A 539 11.37 -29.49 -14.10
C ASP A 539 9.97 -29.84 -13.55
N GLY A 540 9.00 -28.95 -13.79
CA GLY A 540 7.69 -28.94 -13.12
C GLY A 540 6.88 -30.23 -13.30
N ALA A 541 6.06 -30.55 -12.31
CA ALA A 541 5.16 -31.71 -12.37
C ALA A 541 3.91 -31.46 -13.26
N GLY A 542 3.72 -30.23 -13.79
CA GLY A 542 2.70 -29.90 -14.78
C GLY A 542 2.79 -28.46 -15.33
N ASP A 543 2.45 -28.31 -16.61
CA ASP A 543 2.39 -27.04 -17.33
C ASP A 543 1.19 -26.19 -16.88
N SER A 544 1.30 -24.86 -16.99
CA SER A 544 0.14 -23.96 -16.81
C SER A 544 -0.91 -24.22 -17.90
N VAL A 545 -2.20 -24.21 -17.54
CA VAL A 545 -3.28 -24.19 -18.56
C VAL A 545 -3.61 -22.78 -19.03
N LEU A 546 -3.13 -21.78 -18.29
CA LEU A 546 -3.12 -20.37 -18.67
C LEU A 546 -1.86 -20.05 -19.48
N THR A 547 -1.91 -18.95 -20.23
CA THR A 547 -0.83 -18.59 -21.16
C THR A 547 -0.38 -17.14 -21.00
N ILE A 548 0.90 -16.90 -21.24
CA ILE A 548 1.52 -15.56 -21.30
C ILE A 548 1.72 -15.22 -22.77
N GLY A 549 0.96 -14.25 -23.29
CA GLY A 549 1.07 -13.86 -24.70
C GLY A 549 0.72 -14.98 -25.70
N GLY A 550 0.01 -16.02 -25.25
CA GLY A 550 -0.33 -17.23 -26.01
C GLY A 550 0.59 -18.42 -25.76
N ASP A 551 1.72 -18.23 -25.07
CA ASP A 551 2.68 -19.28 -24.76
C ASP A 551 2.37 -19.92 -23.39
N THR A 552 2.47 -21.24 -23.33
CA THR A 552 2.34 -22.02 -22.08
C THR A 552 3.58 -21.86 -21.23
N VAL A 553 3.41 -21.76 -19.91
CA VAL A 553 4.52 -21.77 -18.94
C VAL A 553 4.85 -23.22 -18.61
N GLU A 554 6.04 -23.67 -18.99
CA GLU A 554 6.48 -25.08 -18.88
C GLU A 554 7.67 -25.25 -17.92
N SER A 555 8.52 -24.23 -17.79
CA SER A 555 9.69 -24.29 -16.92
C SER A 555 10.05 -22.94 -16.33
N HIS A 556 10.93 -22.95 -15.33
CA HIS A 556 11.51 -21.74 -14.76
C HIS A 556 12.98 -21.95 -14.39
N SER A 557 13.72 -20.85 -14.26
CA SER A 557 15.07 -20.84 -13.69
C SER A 557 15.14 -19.82 -12.57
N VAL A 558 15.84 -20.13 -11.48
CA VAL A 558 16.01 -19.21 -10.34
C VAL A 558 17.45 -18.71 -10.28
N THR A 559 17.64 -17.39 -10.19
CA THR A 559 18.93 -16.73 -9.96
C THR A 559 18.76 -15.70 -8.85
N ASN A 560 19.55 -15.76 -7.77
CA ASN A 560 19.42 -14.89 -6.59
C ASN A 560 17.99 -14.88 -5.99
N GLY A 561 17.33 -16.05 -5.99
CA GLY A 561 15.93 -16.17 -5.58
C GLY A 561 14.91 -15.58 -6.56
N ILE A 562 15.34 -15.03 -7.71
CA ILE A 562 14.46 -14.48 -8.74
C ILE A 562 14.22 -15.50 -9.85
N ALA A 563 12.96 -15.87 -10.06
CA ALA A 563 12.50 -16.79 -11.09
C ALA A 563 12.28 -16.07 -12.44
N SER A 564 12.72 -16.73 -13.50
CA SER A 564 12.39 -16.43 -14.89
C SER A 564 11.63 -17.61 -15.48
N PHE A 565 10.52 -17.36 -16.17
CA PHE A 565 9.64 -18.40 -16.73
C PHE A 565 9.88 -18.61 -18.22
N PHE A 566 9.72 -19.83 -18.70
CA PHE A 566 9.95 -20.21 -20.09
C PHE A 566 8.83 -21.11 -20.62
N GLY A 567 8.64 -21.10 -21.94
CA GLY A 567 7.68 -21.96 -22.64
C GLY A 567 8.36 -23.06 -23.45
N THR A 568 7.72 -23.46 -24.55
CA THR A 568 8.13 -24.57 -25.44
C THR A 568 9.51 -24.44 -26.10
N ASP A 569 10.19 -23.30 -25.95
CA ASP A 569 11.50 -23.02 -26.55
C ASP A 569 12.69 -23.64 -25.79
N ALA A 570 12.41 -24.50 -24.81
CA ALA A 570 13.39 -25.20 -23.99
C ALA A 570 14.33 -24.25 -23.22
N GLY A 571 13.81 -23.10 -22.78
CA GLY A 571 14.56 -22.18 -21.93
C GLY A 571 15.44 -21.18 -22.68
N ALA A 572 15.17 -20.92 -23.96
CA ALA A 572 16.00 -20.04 -24.78
C ALA A 572 15.75 -18.55 -24.50
N SER A 573 14.52 -18.14 -24.16
CA SER A 573 14.19 -16.76 -23.81
C SER A 573 13.08 -16.68 -22.75
N PRO A 574 13.26 -15.89 -21.68
CA PRO A 574 12.22 -15.71 -20.67
C PRO A 574 10.96 -15.08 -21.23
N LEU A 575 9.79 -15.55 -20.76
CA LEU A 575 8.50 -14.96 -21.03
C LEU A 575 8.35 -13.64 -20.27
N ALA A 576 8.04 -12.55 -20.97
CA ALA A 576 7.82 -11.25 -20.36
C ALA A 576 6.41 -11.17 -19.75
N ILE A 577 6.32 -10.96 -18.44
CA ILE A 577 5.05 -10.78 -17.74
C ILE A 577 4.68 -9.29 -17.76
N THR A 578 3.69 -8.94 -18.58
CA THR A 578 3.24 -7.54 -18.75
C THR A 578 1.76 -7.32 -18.43
N THR A 579 1.08 -8.36 -17.98
CA THR A 579 -0.36 -8.34 -17.66
C THR A 579 -0.63 -9.17 -16.41
N THR A 580 -1.69 -8.84 -15.68
CA THR A 580 -2.19 -9.64 -14.55
C THR A 580 -2.58 -11.07 -14.98
N SER A 581 -3.09 -11.25 -16.20
CA SER A 581 -3.31 -12.59 -16.78
C SER A 581 -2.01 -13.40 -16.88
N GLY A 582 -0.89 -12.73 -17.19
CA GLY A 582 0.42 -13.38 -17.23
C GLY A 582 0.93 -13.76 -15.84
N VAL A 583 0.67 -12.93 -14.82
CA VAL A 583 0.93 -13.27 -13.42
C VAL A 583 0.12 -14.50 -13.01
N ALA A 584 -1.16 -14.55 -13.36
CA ALA A 584 -2.02 -15.70 -13.10
C ALA A 584 -1.45 -17.00 -13.71
N ALA A 585 -0.91 -16.93 -14.93
CA ALA A 585 -0.28 -18.08 -15.59
C ALA A 585 1.01 -18.54 -14.89
N ALA A 586 1.87 -17.61 -14.47
CA ALA A 586 3.09 -17.90 -13.74
C ALA A 586 2.80 -18.49 -12.34
N VAL A 587 1.85 -17.92 -11.60
CA VAL A 587 1.46 -18.40 -10.27
C VAL A 587 0.77 -19.77 -10.37
N GLN A 588 -0.09 -20.00 -11.36
CA GLN A 588 -0.69 -21.32 -11.59
C GLN A 588 0.38 -22.40 -11.83
N TYR A 589 1.43 -22.07 -12.59
CA TYR A 589 2.57 -22.96 -12.78
C TYR A 589 3.31 -23.24 -11.47
N LEU A 590 3.58 -22.21 -10.65
CA LEU A 590 4.23 -22.37 -9.34
C LEU A 590 3.38 -23.24 -8.39
N MET A 591 2.06 -23.07 -8.37
CA MET A 591 1.17 -23.90 -7.54
C MET A 591 1.18 -25.39 -7.92
N GLY A 592 1.49 -25.70 -9.19
CA GLY A 592 1.65 -27.07 -9.69
C GLY A 592 3.08 -27.62 -9.53
N THR A 593 4.00 -26.80 -9.02
CA THR A 593 5.43 -27.08 -9.01
C THR A 593 5.97 -27.11 -7.59
N ASP A 594 6.71 -28.15 -7.24
CA ASP A 594 7.33 -28.27 -5.93
C ASP A 594 8.65 -27.50 -5.93
N ILE A 595 8.70 -26.36 -5.23
CA ILE A 595 9.88 -25.49 -5.18
C ILE A 595 10.76 -25.76 -3.95
N GLY A 596 10.36 -26.66 -3.05
CA GLY A 596 11.14 -27.03 -1.87
C GLY A 596 10.29 -27.49 -0.68
N ASN A 597 10.84 -27.33 0.53
CA ASN A 597 10.10 -27.60 1.76
C ASN A 597 9.09 -26.46 2.05
N ALA A 598 8.27 -26.63 3.09
CA ALA A 598 7.45 -25.54 3.61
C ALA A 598 8.36 -24.35 4.02
N GLY A 599 8.01 -23.15 3.57
CA GLY A 599 8.84 -21.94 3.71
C GLY A 599 9.79 -21.68 2.53
N ALA A 600 9.79 -22.53 1.50
CA ALA A 600 10.55 -22.25 0.28
C ALA A 600 9.98 -21.02 -0.44
N THR A 601 10.83 -20.01 -0.66
CA THR A 601 10.43 -18.72 -1.23
C THR A 601 11.24 -18.39 -2.47
N LEU A 602 10.57 -17.82 -3.47
CA LEU A 602 11.16 -17.19 -4.64
C LEU A 602 10.42 -15.89 -4.95
N ALA A 603 11.02 -15.01 -5.74
CA ALA A 603 10.34 -13.86 -6.33
C ALA A 603 10.39 -13.88 -7.85
N PHE A 604 9.53 -13.12 -8.51
CA PHE A 604 9.61 -12.86 -9.95
C PHE A 604 9.11 -11.46 -10.26
N THR A 605 9.56 -10.89 -11.38
CA THR A 605 9.22 -9.51 -11.75
C THR A 605 8.20 -9.47 -12.88
N ALA A 606 7.38 -8.42 -12.86
CA ALA A 606 6.46 -8.09 -13.96
C ALA A 606 6.46 -6.58 -14.20
N THR A 607 6.09 -6.16 -15.41
CA THR A 607 5.85 -4.75 -15.72
C THR A 607 4.44 -4.59 -16.28
N ILE A 608 3.48 -4.30 -15.40
CA ILE A 608 2.06 -4.22 -15.74
C ILE A 608 1.70 -2.76 -15.97
N SER A 609 1.22 -2.44 -17.18
CA SER A 609 0.84 -1.06 -17.54
C SER A 609 1.96 -0.02 -17.30
N GLY A 610 3.23 -0.44 -17.34
CA GLY A 610 4.39 0.42 -17.10
C GLY A 610 4.82 0.57 -15.64
N VAL A 611 4.09 -0.04 -14.70
CA VAL A 611 4.49 -0.15 -13.28
C VAL A 611 5.29 -1.43 -13.11
N ASN A 612 6.43 -1.36 -12.41
CA ASN A 612 7.19 -2.55 -12.06
C ASN A 612 6.60 -3.20 -10.80
N HIS A 613 6.57 -4.52 -10.79
CA HIS A 613 6.11 -5.33 -9.67
C HIS A 613 7.17 -6.36 -9.35
N THR A 614 7.36 -6.62 -8.06
CA THR A 614 8.05 -7.82 -7.59
C THR A 614 7.06 -8.69 -6.83
N TYR A 615 6.73 -9.84 -7.40
CA TYR A 615 5.90 -10.84 -6.74
C TYR A 615 6.76 -11.78 -5.91
N VAL A 616 6.45 -11.96 -4.64
CA VAL A 616 7.13 -12.91 -3.74
C VAL A 616 6.18 -14.07 -3.48
N TYR A 617 6.59 -15.28 -3.86
CA TYR A 617 5.81 -16.51 -3.70
C TYR A 617 6.48 -17.43 -2.68
N THR A 618 5.72 -17.86 -1.67
CA THR A 618 6.17 -18.78 -0.63
C THR A 618 5.34 -20.05 -0.63
N GLN A 619 5.99 -21.20 -0.80
CA GLN A 619 5.35 -22.50 -0.64
C GLN A 619 5.10 -22.78 0.84
N THR A 620 3.84 -22.80 1.26
CA THR A 620 3.47 -22.93 2.69
C THR A 620 3.39 -24.38 3.16
N THR A 621 3.51 -25.35 2.26
CA THR A 621 3.43 -26.79 2.57
C THR A 621 4.66 -27.54 2.08
N ALA A 622 4.85 -28.78 2.54
CA ALA A 622 6.03 -29.59 2.19
C ALA A 622 6.04 -30.11 0.73
N SER A 623 5.03 -29.78 -0.07
CA SER A 623 4.93 -30.16 -1.48
C SER A 623 4.19 -29.08 -2.26
N ALA A 624 4.20 -29.19 -3.60
CA ALA A 624 3.44 -28.31 -4.49
C ALA A 624 1.97 -28.13 -4.01
N GLY A 625 1.50 -26.89 -4.06
CA GLY A 625 0.16 -26.54 -3.61
C GLY A 625 -0.07 -25.04 -3.61
N VAL A 626 -1.15 -24.62 -2.95
CA VAL A 626 -1.44 -23.19 -2.79
C VAL A 626 -0.45 -22.60 -1.79
N GLY A 627 0.37 -21.65 -2.25
CA GLY A 627 1.31 -20.89 -1.43
C GLY A 627 0.73 -19.54 -1.01
N ALA A 628 1.57 -18.70 -0.40
CA ALA A 628 1.29 -17.28 -0.20
C ALA A 628 1.94 -16.46 -1.33
N LEU A 629 1.27 -15.42 -1.81
CA LEU A 629 1.77 -14.52 -2.83
C LEU A 629 1.69 -13.08 -2.30
N VAL A 630 2.73 -12.28 -2.48
CA VAL A 630 2.72 -10.85 -2.14
C VAL A 630 3.19 -10.06 -3.36
N ASP A 631 2.54 -8.95 -3.67
CA ASP A 631 2.93 -8.01 -4.71
C ASP A 631 3.57 -6.76 -4.10
N LEU A 632 4.86 -6.57 -4.35
CA LEU A 632 5.56 -5.32 -4.04
C LEU A 632 5.48 -4.40 -5.25
N GLN A 633 4.49 -3.49 -5.23
CA GLN A 633 4.23 -2.57 -6.32
C GLN A 633 5.31 -1.47 -6.36
N SER A 634 5.72 -1.08 -7.57
CA SER A 634 6.81 -0.12 -7.82
C SER A 634 8.17 -0.53 -7.29
N VAL A 635 8.33 -1.78 -6.83
CA VAL A 635 9.60 -2.34 -6.35
C VAL A 635 10.23 -3.21 -7.43
N THR A 636 11.54 -3.06 -7.60
CA THR A 636 12.35 -3.95 -8.43
C THR A 636 13.55 -4.42 -7.62
N VAL A 637 13.66 -5.74 -7.45
CA VAL A 637 14.82 -6.34 -6.78
C VAL A 637 15.61 -7.22 -7.74
N ALA A 638 16.93 -7.21 -7.56
CA ALA A 638 17.85 -8.09 -8.28
C ALA A 638 18.22 -9.34 -7.45
N ASN A 639 17.85 -9.34 -6.16
CA ASN A 639 18.11 -10.41 -5.22
C ASN A 639 16.96 -10.46 -4.20
N LEU A 640 16.34 -11.61 -4.05
CA LEU A 640 15.25 -11.85 -3.09
C LEU A 640 15.66 -11.50 -1.64
N ASN A 641 16.94 -11.66 -1.30
CA ASN A 641 17.44 -11.39 0.06
C ASN A 641 17.31 -9.94 0.50
N THR A 642 17.14 -8.99 -0.43
CA THR A 642 16.85 -7.59 -0.06
C THR A 642 15.43 -7.39 0.45
N LEU A 643 14.59 -8.44 0.43
CA LEU A 643 13.17 -8.42 0.81
C LEU A 643 12.88 -9.30 2.03
N ILE A 644 13.51 -10.47 2.11
CA ILE A 644 13.13 -11.55 3.05
C ILE A 644 14.26 -11.97 3.98
N GLY A 645 15.21 -11.06 4.26
CA GLY A 645 16.35 -11.36 5.10
C GLY A 645 15.93 -12.14 6.34
N GLY A 646 16.40 -13.38 6.48
CA GLY A 646 16.11 -14.18 7.66
C GLY A 646 16.66 -13.45 8.88
N SER A 647 16.07 -13.65 10.03
CA SER A 647 16.63 -13.16 11.28
C SER A 647 16.99 -14.32 12.18
N VAL A 648 18.13 -14.23 12.85
CA VAL A 648 18.62 -15.28 13.74
C VAL A 648 19.05 -14.62 15.03
N ASP A 649 18.64 -15.21 16.16
CA ASP A 649 18.68 -14.63 17.49
C ASP A 649 19.76 -15.27 18.38
N PRO A 650 21.07 -14.97 18.17
CA PRO A 650 22.07 -15.35 19.16
C PRO A 650 21.85 -14.61 20.48
N VAL A 651 22.19 -15.30 21.58
CA VAL A 651 22.33 -14.68 22.89
C VAL A 651 23.70 -13.99 22.99
N ILE A 652 23.69 -12.67 23.20
CA ILE A 652 24.92 -11.85 23.31
C ILE A 652 25.02 -11.21 24.70
N LEU A 653 26.17 -11.38 25.35
CA LEU A 653 26.43 -10.90 26.70
C LEU A 653 27.20 -9.57 26.66
N ASP A 654 26.66 -8.50 27.23
CA ASP A 654 27.37 -7.22 27.43
C ASP A 654 28.45 -7.40 28.54
N LEU A 655 29.67 -7.67 28.12
CA LEU A 655 30.80 -7.99 28.98
C LEU A 655 31.66 -6.77 29.31
N ASN A 656 31.52 -5.69 28.53
CA ASN A 656 32.29 -4.46 28.69
C ASN A 656 31.49 -3.33 29.39
N HIS A 657 30.17 -3.54 29.59
CA HIS A 657 29.20 -2.62 30.18
C HIS A 657 29.01 -1.29 29.41
N ASN A 658 29.15 -1.31 28.09
CA ASN A 658 28.97 -0.14 27.23
C ASN A 658 27.78 -0.23 26.27
N GLY A 659 26.99 -1.31 26.37
CA GLY A 659 25.87 -1.59 25.46
C GLY A 659 26.31 -2.37 24.21
N PHE A 660 25.41 -2.47 23.24
CA PHE A 660 25.62 -3.27 22.03
C PHE A 660 25.75 -2.38 20.80
N THR A 661 26.47 -2.85 19.79
CA THR A 661 26.60 -2.24 18.47
C THR A 661 26.67 -3.33 17.42
N PHE A 662 26.01 -3.12 16.29
CA PHE A 662 25.91 -4.09 15.20
C PHE A 662 26.32 -3.49 13.85
N SER A 663 26.82 -4.32 12.96
CA SER A 663 26.91 -3.95 11.55
C SER A 663 25.54 -4.08 10.88
N ASP A 664 25.35 -3.43 9.74
CA ASP A 664 24.32 -3.85 8.79
C ASP A 664 24.76 -5.15 8.05
N VAL A 665 23.85 -5.74 7.26
CA VAL A 665 24.13 -6.95 6.47
C VAL A 665 25.26 -6.75 5.47
N SER A 666 25.37 -5.56 4.86
CA SER A 666 26.38 -5.26 3.83
C SER A 666 27.80 -5.13 4.39
N HIS A 667 27.92 -4.76 5.66
CA HIS A 667 29.18 -4.68 6.41
C HIS A 667 29.33 -5.81 7.43
N GLY A 668 28.50 -6.84 7.35
CA GLY A 668 28.51 -8.01 8.21
C GLY A 668 29.41 -9.14 7.73
N VAL A 669 29.19 -10.36 8.21
CA VAL A 669 30.06 -11.53 7.96
C VAL A 669 29.34 -12.65 7.23
N GLN A 670 30.09 -13.67 6.80
CA GLN A 670 29.55 -14.91 6.28
C GLN A 670 29.61 -16.04 7.30
N PHE A 671 28.46 -16.39 7.88
CA PHE A 671 28.30 -17.45 8.87
C PHE A 671 27.07 -18.29 8.54
N ASP A 672 27.13 -19.59 8.82
CA ASP A 672 26.00 -20.51 8.68
C ASP A 672 25.22 -20.47 9.99
N MET A 673 24.31 -19.52 10.15
CA MET A 673 23.66 -19.27 11.44
C MET A 673 22.44 -20.17 11.65
N ASN A 674 21.89 -20.77 10.60
CA ASN A 674 20.76 -21.70 10.71
C ASN A 674 21.19 -23.19 10.79
N GLY A 675 22.47 -23.49 10.52
CA GLY A 675 23.04 -24.84 10.60
C GLY A 675 22.70 -25.72 9.40
N ASP A 676 22.34 -25.14 8.25
CA ASP A 676 21.91 -25.88 7.07
C ASP A 676 23.05 -26.33 6.14
N GLY A 677 24.28 -25.90 6.46
CA GLY A 677 25.51 -26.19 5.71
C GLY A 677 25.85 -25.13 4.67
N THR A 678 25.06 -24.06 4.53
CA THR A 678 25.33 -22.91 3.68
C THR A 678 25.55 -21.65 4.51
N LYS A 679 26.48 -20.78 4.08
CA LYS A 679 26.75 -19.53 4.80
C LYS A 679 25.84 -18.43 4.30
N GLU A 680 25.19 -17.71 5.21
CA GLU A 680 24.49 -16.48 4.92
C GLU A 680 25.41 -15.28 5.10
N GLN A 681 25.18 -14.20 4.35
CA GLN A 681 25.76 -12.90 4.70
C GLN A 681 24.86 -12.28 5.77
N LEU A 682 25.37 -11.92 6.93
CA LEU A 682 24.52 -11.40 8.01
C LEU A 682 25.16 -10.25 8.77
N ALA A 683 24.32 -9.37 9.30
CA ALA A 683 24.69 -8.40 10.31
C ALA A 683 25.41 -9.10 11.47
N TRP A 684 26.36 -8.42 12.08
CA TRP A 684 27.24 -9.05 13.06
C TRP A 684 27.50 -8.18 14.28
N ASN A 685 27.82 -8.85 15.38
CA ASN A 685 28.21 -8.20 16.63
C ASN A 685 29.55 -7.48 16.46
N THR A 686 29.54 -6.15 16.58
CA THR A 686 30.74 -5.31 16.50
C THR A 686 31.13 -4.66 17.83
N SER A 687 30.36 -4.90 18.91
CA SER A 687 30.57 -4.24 20.20
C SER A 687 31.75 -4.78 21.01
N LYS A 688 32.39 -5.85 20.51
CA LYS A 688 33.44 -6.64 21.21
C LYS A 688 32.92 -7.38 22.44
N ASP A 689 31.60 -7.47 22.55
CA ASP A 689 30.93 -8.38 23.46
C ASP A 689 30.91 -9.80 22.92
N GLY A 690 30.45 -10.74 23.74
CA GLY A 690 30.60 -12.16 23.44
C GLY A 690 29.28 -12.86 23.16
N MET A 691 29.23 -13.63 22.07
CA MET A 691 28.13 -14.55 21.78
C MET A 691 28.25 -15.81 22.63
N LEU A 692 27.12 -16.27 23.18
CA LEU A 692 27.07 -17.49 23.97
C LEU A 692 27.08 -18.72 23.05
N ALA A 693 27.92 -19.71 23.36
CA ALA A 693 28.14 -20.87 22.50
C ALA A 693 28.41 -22.16 23.29
N VAL A 694 28.31 -23.31 22.60
CA VAL A 694 28.84 -24.61 23.02
C VAL A 694 29.48 -25.29 21.81
N ASP A 695 30.75 -25.65 21.92
CA ASP A 695 31.42 -26.53 20.95
C ASP A 695 30.88 -27.96 21.10
N LEU A 696 29.86 -28.29 20.30
CA LEU A 696 29.11 -29.54 20.38
C LEU A 696 29.84 -30.69 19.68
N ASN A 697 30.58 -30.37 18.63
CA ASN A 697 31.30 -31.37 17.84
C ASN A 697 32.73 -31.64 18.38
N HIS A 698 33.19 -30.83 19.34
CA HIS A 698 34.49 -30.90 20.00
C HIS A 698 35.69 -30.69 19.06
N ASP A 699 35.54 -29.85 18.03
CA ASP A 699 36.60 -29.48 17.10
C ASP A 699 37.41 -28.25 17.53
N GLY A 700 36.99 -27.58 18.61
CA GLY A 700 37.61 -26.40 19.19
C GLY A 700 37.27 -25.10 18.47
N LYS A 701 36.23 -25.09 17.64
CA LYS A 701 35.72 -23.92 16.94
C LYS A 701 34.20 -23.82 17.12
N ILE A 702 33.69 -22.62 16.86
CA ILE A 702 32.26 -22.38 16.66
C ILE A 702 32.11 -22.05 15.18
N ASN A 703 31.49 -22.94 14.41
CA ASN A 703 31.52 -22.89 12.95
C ASN A 703 30.13 -22.77 12.29
N ASP A 704 29.06 -23.02 13.04
CA ASP A 704 27.68 -22.82 12.63
C ASP A 704 26.77 -22.45 13.82
N GLY A 705 25.52 -22.07 13.54
CA GLY A 705 24.55 -21.63 14.53
C GLY A 705 23.93 -22.75 15.37
N THR A 706 24.19 -24.03 15.07
CA THR A 706 23.82 -25.13 15.98
C THR A 706 24.67 -25.12 17.25
N GLU A 707 25.85 -24.49 17.19
CA GLU A 707 26.76 -24.31 18.31
C GLU A 707 26.55 -22.98 19.05
N LEU A 708 25.66 -22.10 18.56
CA LEU A 708 25.25 -20.86 19.19
C LEU A 708 23.85 -20.99 19.81
N PHE A 709 23.59 -20.22 20.87
CA PHE A 709 22.26 -20.20 21.49
C PHE A 709 21.27 -19.43 20.62
N THR A 710 20.69 -20.15 19.68
CA THR A 710 19.60 -19.79 18.78
C THR A 710 18.48 -20.84 18.91
N PRO A 711 17.31 -20.65 18.30
CA PRO A 711 16.27 -21.65 18.11
C PRO A 711 16.77 -22.97 17.53
N ASN A 712 17.86 -22.93 16.75
CA ASN A 712 18.44 -24.10 16.09
C ASN A 712 19.57 -24.77 16.88
N PHE A 713 19.83 -24.33 18.12
CA PHE A 713 20.88 -24.89 18.98
C PHE A 713 20.80 -26.42 19.06
N GLY A 714 21.93 -27.11 18.86
CA GLY A 714 22.02 -28.57 18.86
C GLY A 714 21.22 -29.28 17.76
N GLY A 715 20.83 -28.56 16.70
CA GLY A 715 19.91 -29.06 15.66
C GLY A 715 18.47 -29.23 16.17
N GLY A 716 18.13 -28.60 17.30
CA GLY A 716 16.79 -28.57 17.87
C GLY A 716 15.88 -27.50 17.25
N HIS A 717 14.67 -27.39 17.79
CA HIS A 717 13.72 -26.30 17.48
C HIS A 717 13.19 -25.71 18.78
N PHE A 718 13.94 -24.77 19.34
CA PHE A 718 13.56 -24.03 20.54
C PHE A 718 12.74 -22.80 20.17
N ALA A 719 11.96 -22.28 21.13
CA ALA A 719 11.14 -21.09 20.90
C ALA A 719 11.97 -19.79 20.81
N SER A 720 13.19 -19.79 21.37
CA SER A 720 14.15 -18.67 21.36
C SER A 720 15.53 -19.17 21.84
N GLY A 721 16.58 -18.34 21.70
CA GLY A 721 17.89 -18.60 22.29
C GLY A 721 17.87 -18.82 23.81
N ALA A 722 17.08 -18.06 24.57
CA ALA A 722 16.91 -18.28 26.01
C ALA A 722 16.14 -19.57 26.35
N ALA A 723 15.20 -19.99 25.49
CA ALA A 723 14.55 -21.29 25.62
C ALA A 723 15.55 -22.45 25.39
N ALA A 724 16.48 -22.29 24.45
CA ALA A 724 17.60 -23.23 24.27
C ALA A 724 18.50 -23.26 25.52
N LEU A 725 18.80 -22.10 26.12
CA LEU A 725 19.57 -22.01 27.36
C LEU A 725 18.87 -22.72 28.53
N THR A 726 17.55 -22.58 28.64
CA THR A 726 16.72 -23.26 29.65
C THR A 726 16.84 -24.78 29.58
N SER A 727 17.09 -25.34 28.39
CA SER A 727 17.25 -26.79 28.22
C SER A 727 18.48 -27.36 28.94
N LEU A 728 19.45 -26.50 29.30
CA LEU A 728 20.70 -26.87 29.95
C LEU A 728 20.66 -26.73 31.48
N ASP A 729 19.58 -26.17 32.04
CA ASP A 729 19.35 -26.06 33.49
C ASP A 729 18.94 -27.43 34.04
N SER A 730 19.91 -28.11 34.62
CA SER A 730 19.80 -29.50 35.04
C SER A 730 19.13 -29.66 36.41
N ASN A 731 19.14 -28.61 37.22
CA ASN A 731 18.56 -28.60 38.56
C ASN A 731 17.20 -27.86 38.62
N HIS A 732 16.83 -27.18 37.52
CA HIS A 732 15.62 -26.41 37.30
C HIS A 732 15.41 -25.24 38.28
N ASP A 733 16.48 -24.55 38.67
CA ASP A 733 16.44 -23.38 39.54
C ASP A 733 16.32 -22.04 38.81
N GLY A 734 16.32 -22.06 37.47
CA GLY A 734 16.16 -20.88 36.61
C GLY A 734 17.46 -20.14 36.30
N VAL A 735 18.61 -20.69 36.67
CA VAL A 735 19.93 -20.17 36.30
C VAL A 735 20.82 -21.30 35.78
N ILE A 736 21.75 -20.98 34.88
CA ILE A 736 22.86 -21.87 34.54
C ILE A 736 24.06 -21.47 35.39
N ASP A 737 24.46 -22.32 36.33
CA ASP A 737 25.59 -22.09 37.23
C ASP A 737 26.45 -23.34 37.47
N HIS A 738 27.46 -23.27 38.33
CA HIS A 738 28.34 -24.39 38.65
C HIS A 738 27.65 -25.67 39.18
N ASN A 739 26.38 -25.61 39.57
CA ASN A 739 25.57 -26.76 39.93
C ASN A 739 25.00 -27.49 38.71
N ASP A 740 25.11 -26.90 37.51
CA ASP A 740 24.70 -27.49 36.25
C ASP A 740 25.84 -28.17 35.52
N ALA A 741 25.56 -29.37 35.00
CA ALA A 741 26.54 -30.14 34.24
C ALA A 741 27.04 -29.38 33.00
N ALA A 742 26.17 -28.59 32.38
CA ALA A 742 26.46 -27.84 31.16
C ALA A 742 27.29 -26.56 31.37
N PHE A 743 27.37 -26.03 32.60
CA PHE A 743 28.05 -24.76 32.85
C PHE A 743 29.53 -24.79 32.45
N SER A 744 30.20 -25.94 32.67
CA SER A 744 31.61 -26.12 32.30
C SER A 744 31.88 -26.23 30.80
N SER A 745 30.85 -26.47 29.98
CA SER A 745 30.95 -26.55 28.52
C SER A 745 30.52 -25.26 27.82
N LEU A 746 29.91 -24.31 28.52
CA LEU A 746 29.53 -23.03 27.94
C LEU A 746 30.76 -22.18 27.63
N LEU A 747 30.76 -21.59 26.43
CA LEU A 747 31.80 -20.74 25.90
C LEU A 747 31.22 -19.36 25.57
N ILE A 748 32.12 -18.38 25.57
CA ILE A 748 31.89 -17.04 25.08
C ILE A 748 32.80 -16.84 23.87
N TRP A 749 32.20 -16.60 22.71
CA TRP A 749 32.90 -16.25 21.49
C TRP A 749 32.93 -14.74 21.30
N LYS A 750 34.12 -14.16 21.42
CA LYS A 750 34.39 -12.75 21.10
C LYS A 750 35.15 -12.68 19.79
N ASP A 751 34.41 -12.54 18.69
CA ASP A 751 34.98 -12.29 17.38
C ASP A 751 35.63 -10.90 17.36
N ALA A 752 36.95 -10.85 17.50
CA ALA A 752 37.67 -9.61 17.76
C ALA A 752 37.95 -8.81 16.48
N ASN A 753 37.95 -9.49 15.34
CA ASN A 753 38.18 -8.91 14.02
C ASN A 753 36.89 -8.84 13.18
N ALA A 754 35.77 -9.35 13.71
CA ALA A 754 34.47 -9.39 13.07
C ALA A 754 34.51 -10.07 11.69
N ASN A 755 35.18 -11.22 11.60
CA ASN A 755 35.32 -11.98 10.34
C ASN A 755 34.38 -13.19 10.25
N GLY A 756 33.56 -13.46 11.28
CA GLY A 756 32.63 -14.60 11.32
C GLY A 756 33.33 -15.96 11.42
N THR A 757 34.60 -16.00 11.81
CA THR A 757 35.39 -17.22 11.98
C THR A 757 35.93 -17.29 13.39
N SER A 758 35.63 -18.36 14.11
CA SER A 758 36.18 -18.57 15.46
C SER A 758 37.69 -18.83 15.42
N ASP A 759 38.48 -17.78 15.67
CA ASP A 759 39.93 -17.80 15.62
C ASP A 759 40.57 -18.18 16.98
N ALA A 760 41.84 -18.58 16.94
CA ALA A 760 42.57 -18.96 18.14
C ALA A 760 42.70 -17.77 19.11
N GLY A 761 42.10 -17.91 20.30
CA GLY A 761 42.11 -16.87 21.35
C GLY A 761 40.80 -16.11 21.48
N GLU A 762 39.82 -16.35 20.62
CA GLU A 762 38.50 -15.71 20.64
C GLU A 762 37.46 -16.46 21.48
N LEU A 763 37.70 -17.74 21.74
CA LEU A 763 36.88 -18.58 22.61
C LEU A 763 37.44 -18.61 24.03
N SER A 764 36.56 -18.39 24.99
CA SER A 764 36.89 -18.42 26.43
C SER A 764 35.71 -18.96 27.23
N SER A 765 35.96 -19.56 28.41
CA SER A 765 34.87 -20.05 29.25
C SER A 765 34.14 -18.90 29.96
N LEU A 766 32.93 -19.17 30.48
CA LEU A 766 32.22 -18.22 31.35
C LEU A 766 33.08 -17.82 32.56
N ALA A 767 33.74 -18.81 33.17
CA ALA A 767 34.59 -18.60 34.34
C ALA A 767 35.81 -17.70 34.02
N ASP A 768 36.40 -17.82 32.83
CA ASP A 768 37.52 -16.96 32.39
C ASP A 768 37.09 -15.50 32.19
N ASN A 769 35.81 -15.27 31.88
CA ASN A 769 35.22 -13.93 31.80
C ASN A 769 34.61 -13.46 33.13
N GLY A 770 34.78 -14.23 34.21
CA GLY A 770 34.28 -13.88 35.53
C GLY A 770 32.77 -14.02 35.71
N VAL A 771 32.06 -14.69 34.77
CA VAL A 771 30.63 -14.97 34.85
C VAL A 771 30.39 -16.14 35.81
N ALA A 772 29.56 -15.92 36.82
CA ALA A 772 29.22 -16.89 37.86
C ALA A 772 27.92 -17.66 37.55
N SER A 773 26.93 -16.99 36.97
CA SER A 773 25.68 -17.61 36.52
C SER A 773 25.00 -16.79 35.44
N ILE A 774 24.17 -17.43 34.61
CA ILE A 774 23.32 -16.77 33.61
C ILE A 774 21.86 -17.11 33.90
N SER A 775 20.96 -16.12 33.91
CA SER A 775 19.52 -16.35 34.02
C SER A 775 18.99 -17.04 32.78
N THR A 776 18.16 -18.08 32.93
CA THR A 776 17.42 -18.68 31.79
C THR A 776 16.13 -17.92 31.48
N ALA A 777 15.68 -17.05 32.40
CA ALA A 777 14.55 -16.17 32.17
C ALA A 777 14.99 -14.89 31.42
N ALA A 778 14.49 -14.73 30.19
CA ALA A 778 14.50 -13.49 29.44
C ALA A 778 13.13 -12.81 29.51
N HIS A 779 13.12 -11.48 29.52
CA HIS A 779 11.91 -10.69 29.35
C HIS A 779 11.81 -10.28 27.88
N PRO A 780 10.61 -10.28 27.28
CA PRO A 780 10.43 -9.74 25.95
C PRO A 780 10.91 -8.28 25.90
N ALA A 781 11.74 -7.99 24.91
CA ALA A 781 12.19 -6.64 24.61
C ALA A 781 11.49 -6.15 23.33
N VAL A 782 11.35 -4.84 23.20
CA VAL A 782 10.81 -4.18 22.00
C VAL A 782 11.73 -3.03 21.65
N GLY A 783 12.29 -3.05 20.45
CA GLY A 783 13.20 -2.03 19.95
C GLY A 783 14.31 -2.63 19.08
N GLU A 784 15.07 -1.75 18.42
CA GLU A 784 16.20 -2.13 17.58
C GLU A 784 17.48 -1.44 18.06
N ILE A 785 18.63 -2.06 17.81
CA ILE A 785 19.97 -1.47 17.96
C ILE A 785 20.66 -1.58 16.61
N ASP A 786 21.05 -0.43 16.03
CA ASP A 786 21.71 -0.38 14.71
C ASP A 786 20.95 -1.15 13.60
N GLY A 787 19.62 -1.12 13.64
CA GLY A 787 18.72 -1.81 12.68
C GLY A 787 18.44 -3.29 12.98
N GLN A 788 19.07 -3.85 14.02
CA GLN A 788 18.90 -5.24 14.43
C GLN A 788 17.87 -5.33 15.57
N ALA A 789 16.90 -6.24 15.44
CA ALA A 789 15.78 -6.32 16.38
C ALA A 789 16.20 -6.98 17.69
N VAL A 790 15.79 -6.42 18.84
CA VAL A 790 16.06 -7.02 20.15
C VAL A 790 14.78 -7.67 20.67
N THR A 791 14.76 -9.00 20.70
CA THR A 791 13.56 -9.79 21.03
C THR A 791 13.46 -10.14 22.50
N GLY A 792 14.60 -10.16 23.21
CA GLY A 792 14.65 -10.51 24.62
C GLY A 792 15.80 -9.87 25.36
N ASN A 793 15.61 -9.63 26.66
CA ASN A 793 16.68 -9.18 27.56
C ASN A 793 16.71 -10.05 28.83
N GLY A 794 17.90 -10.44 29.23
CA GLY A 794 18.12 -11.15 30.48
C GLY A 794 19.35 -10.66 31.23
N THR A 795 19.69 -11.37 32.30
CA THR A 795 20.78 -10.96 33.19
C THR A 795 21.72 -12.12 33.47
N PHE A 796 22.98 -11.79 33.73
CA PHE A 796 23.96 -12.72 34.27
C PHE A 796 24.66 -12.10 35.47
N GLN A 797 25.20 -12.94 36.36
CA GLN A 797 25.90 -12.51 37.56
C GLN A 797 27.39 -12.75 37.42
N MET A 798 28.16 -11.76 37.85
CA MET A 798 29.62 -11.84 37.91
C MET A 798 30.09 -12.38 39.25
N THR A 799 31.28 -12.97 39.25
CA THR A 799 31.95 -13.51 40.45
C THR A 799 32.30 -12.44 41.49
N ASP A 800 32.35 -11.16 41.10
CA ASP A 800 32.56 -10.02 42.00
C ASP A 800 31.24 -9.49 42.63
N GLY A 801 30.10 -10.09 42.27
CA GLY A 801 28.77 -9.74 42.75
C GLY A 801 28.05 -8.65 41.94
N THR A 802 28.65 -8.15 40.86
CA THR A 802 27.96 -7.26 39.92
C THR A 802 27.06 -8.04 38.94
N SER A 803 26.11 -7.34 38.32
CA SER A 803 25.20 -7.90 37.32
C SER A 803 25.54 -7.34 35.94
N GLY A 804 25.50 -8.19 34.92
CA GLY A 804 25.54 -7.83 33.51
C GLY A 804 24.23 -8.17 32.81
N ASN A 805 24.04 -7.65 31.60
CA ASN A 805 22.86 -7.89 30.79
C ASN A 805 23.23 -8.72 29.55
N TYR A 806 22.34 -9.62 29.14
CA TYR A 806 22.43 -10.22 27.81
C TYR A 806 21.17 -9.85 27.02
N ILE A 807 21.29 -9.90 25.70
CA ILE A 807 20.15 -9.75 24.80
C ILE A 807 20.01 -10.97 23.89
N GLU A 808 18.78 -11.23 23.48
CA GLU A 808 18.44 -11.99 22.29
C GLU A 808 18.25 -10.97 21.17
N VAL A 809 19.10 -11.02 20.15
CA VAL A 809 19.11 -10.07 19.04
C VAL A 809 18.94 -10.79 17.73
N GLU A 810 17.88 -10.45 17.04
CA GLU A 810 17.58 -10.85 15.68
C GLU A 810 18.53 -10.13 14.71
N LEU A 811 19.60 -10.83 14.31
CA LEU A 811 20.57 -10.38 13.32
C LEU A 811 20.03 -10.63 11.92
N ASP A 812 19.86 -9.56 11.15
CA ASP A 812 19.45 -9.58 9.76
C ASP A 812 20.43 -10.42 8.92
N THR A 813 19.91 -11.28 8.07
CA THR A 813 20.70 -12.14 7.16
C THR A 813 20.30 -11.94 5.70
N SER A 814 21.13 -12.45 4.80
CA SER A 814 20.90 -12.54 3.36
C SER A 814 21.09 -14.01 2.96
N LEU A 815 19.98 -14.66 2.61
CA LEU A 815 19.80 -16.12 2.40
C LEU A 815 20.50 -16.70 1.16
N VAL A 816 21.41 -15.95 0.55
CA VAL A 816 22.29 -16.35 -0.54
C VAL A 816 23.55 -15.52 -0.36
N ALA A 817 24.66 -16.15 0.05
CA ALA A 817 25.96 -15.53 -0.08
C ALA A 817 26.08 -14.99 -1.52
N PRO A 818 26.37 -13.69 -1.74
CA PRO A 818 26.60 -13.21 -3.10
C PRO A 818 27.62 -14.14 -3.74
N ALA A 819 27.31 -14.64 -4.94
CA ALA A 819 28.20 -15.57 -5.63
C ALA A 819 29.60 -14.95 -5.64
N GLN A 820 30.50 -15.49 -4.82
CA GLN A 820 31.91 -15.19 -4.95
C GLN A 820 32.25 -15.53 -6.39
N PRO A 821 32.83 -14.60 -7.18
CA PRO A 821 33.33 -14.96 -8.48
C PRO A 821 34.21 -16.18 -8.29
N SER A 822 33.83 -17.28 -8.95
CA SER A 822 34.45 -18.59 -8.78
C SER A 822 35.97 -18.43 -8.73
N VAL A 823 36.60 -19.02 -7.71
CA VAL A 823 38.05 -19.07 -7.57
C VAL A 823 38.64 -19.77 -8.81
N ALA A 824 39.06 -18.99 -9.78
CA ALA A 824 39.93 -19.45 -10.84
C ALA A 824 41.36 -19.35 -10.33
N SER A 825 42.06 -20.47 -10.34
CA SER A 825 43.50 -20.55 -10.10
C SER A 825 44.27 -19.60 -11.04
N ASP A 826 45.25 -18.88 -10.49
CA ASP A 826 46.49 -18.38 -11.11
C ASP A 826 46.53 -17.22 -12.14
N GLY A 827 45.56 -16.29 -12.17
CA GLY A 827 45.61 -15.11 -13.06
C GLY A 827 45.88 -13.74 -12.40
N THR A 828 46.79 -12.94 -12.97
CA THR A 828 46.98 -11.50 -12.69
C THR A 828 45.70 -10.69 -12.88
N ARG A 829 45.31 -9.84 -11.92
CA ARG A 829 44.13 -8.96 -11.98
C ARG A 829 44.49 -7.50 -12.22
N THR A 830 43.52 -6.71 -12.67
CA THR A 830 43.61 -5.24 -12.72
C THR A 830 42.33 -4.66 -12.14
N PHE A 831 42.45 -3.96 -11.02
CA PHE A 831 41.36 -3.33 -10.29
C PHE A 831 41.22 -1.88 -10.76
N ALA A 832 40.17 -1.59 -11.54
CA ALA A 832 39.98 -0.26 -12.12
C ALA A 832 39.18 0.65 -11.18
N ILE A 833 39.78 1.76 -10.77
CA ILE A 833 39.16 2.74 -9.88
C ILE A 833 38.79 3.99 -10.68
N GLY A 834 37.48 4.24 -10.77
CA GLY A 834 36.92 5.30 -11.64
C GLY A 834 36.31 6.49 -10.92
N SER A 835 36.21 6.48 -9.59
CA SER A 835 35.52 7.49 -8.79
C SER A 835 36.30 7.86 -7.53
N LEU A 836 36.09 9.09 -7.04
CA LEU A 836 36.60 9.57 -5.76
C LEU A 836 35.62 9.30 -4.60
N GLU A 837 34.35 9.00 -4.87
CA GLU A 837 33.28 8.91 -3.86
C GLU A 837 33.23 7.55 -3.12
N VAL A 838 33.97 6.55 -3.60
CA VAL A 838 33.96 5.18 -3.05
C VAL A 838 35.40 4.71 -2.90
N ALA A 839 35.77 4.32 -1.68
CA ALA A 839 37.01 3.57 -1.45
C ALA A 839 36.72 2.08 -1.70
N ASP A 840 37.36 1.49 -2.70
CA ASP A 840 37.20 0.06 -3.01
C ASP A 840 38.01 -0.79 -2.02
N LEU A 841 37.44 -1.87 -1.49
CA LEU A 841 38.11 -2.76 -0.53
C LEU A 841 38.59 -4.00 -1.28
N ILE A 842 39.92 -4.15 -1.40
CA ILE A 842 40.53 -5.23 -2.17
C ILE A 842 41.17 -6.22 -1.18
N ALA A 843 40.41 -7.27 -0.88
CA ALA A 843 40.78 -8.25 0.14
C ALA A 843 41.80 -9.31 -0.33
N ASP A 844 42.03 -9.45 -1.64
CA ASP A 844 42.88 -10.49 -2.23
C ASP A 844 43.97 -9.93 -3.16
N PHE A 845 44.42 -8.70 -2.92
CA PHE A 845 45.47 -8.07 -3.71
C PHE A 845 46.81 -8.81 -3.60
N HIS A 846 47.34 -9.30 -4.73
CA HIS A 846 48.66 -9.94 -4.80
C HIS A 846 49.72 -8.99 -5.40
N ASP A 847 50.87 -8.80 -4.74
CA ASP A 847 51.96 -7.95 -5.23
C ASP A 847 53.00 -8.71 -6.11
N GLY A 848 53.99 -7.97 -6.64
CA GLY A 848 55.16 -8.53 -7.32
C GLY A 848 55.22 -8.41 -8.85
N ALA A 849 56.22 -9.07 -9.46
CA ALA A 849 56.53 -8.95 -10.90
C ALA A 849 55.37 -9.37 -11.81
N ASN A 850 54.58 -10.35 -11.36
CA ASN A 850 53.35 -10.84 -11.98
C ASN A 850 52.15 -10.73 -11.01
N GLY A 851 52.15 -9.71 -10.16
CA GLY A 851 51.03 -9.42 -9.25
C GLY A 851 49.93 -8.60 -9.91
N ASP A 852 48.89 -8.32 -9.13
CA ASP A 852 47.76 -7.48 -9.48
C ASP A 852 48.17 -6.02 -9.69
N LYS A 853 47.29 -5.27 -10.34
CA LYS A 853 47.48 -3.85 -10.66
C LYS A 853 46.27 -3.04 -10.25
N ILE A 854 46.47 -1.80 -9.82
CA ILE A 854 45.41 -0.83 -9.61
C ILE A 854 45.40 0.12 -10.80
N ASP A 855 44.30 0.22 -11.54
CA ASP A 855 44.16 1.13 -12.68
C ASP A 855 43.42 2.40 -12.28
N LEU A 856 44.13 3.52 -12.25
CA LEU A 856 43.60 4.84 -11.92
C LEU A 856 43.39 5.71 -13.17
N SER A 857 43.45 5.14 -14.37
CA SER A 857 43.42 5.88 -15.64
C SER A 857 42.19 6.78 -15.79
N SER A 858 41.03 6.30 -15.33
CA SER A 858 39.78 7.07 -15.36
C SER A 858 39.80 8.26 -14.40
N LEU A 859 40.43 8.08 -13.24
CA LEU A 859 40.48 9.06 -12.16
C LEU A 859 41.48 10.19 -12.44
N LEU A 860 42.59 9.84 -13.09
CA LEU A 860 43.70 10.75 -13.39
C LEU A 860 43.66 11.30 -14.83
N LYS A 861 42.51 11.15 -15.51
CA LYS A 861 42.33 11.55 -16.90
C LYS A 861 42.47 13.08 -17.06
N GLY A 862 43.63 13.53 -17.56
CA GLY A 862 43.95 14.96 -17.73
C GLY A 862 45.39 15.35 -17.35
N LEU A 863 46.11 14.47 -16.64
CA LEU A 863 47.51 14.64 -16.25
C LEU A 863 48.48 14.35 -17.42
N ALA A 864 48.49 15.22 -18.43
CA ALA A 864 49.35 15.06 -19.60
C ALA A 864 50.84 15.24 -19.27
N GLY A 865 51.67 14.25 -19.62
CA GLY A 865 53.14 14.37 -19.60
C GLY A 865 53.84 14.07 -18.27
N VAL A 866 53.11 13.59 -17.26
CA VAL A 866 53.70 13.07 -16.01
C VAL A 866 54.13 11.62 -16.25
N THR A 867 55.35 11.26 -15.83
CA THR A 867 55.94 9.93 -16.05
C THR A 867 56.07 9.09 -14.79
N ASP A 868 55.87 9.70 -13.62
CA ASP A 868 55.92 9.06 -12.30
C ASP A 868 54.88 9.75 -11.42
N LEU A 869 53.84 9.01 -11.02
CA LEU A 869 52.69 9.55 -10.30
C LEU A 869 52.98 9.76 -8.81
N GLU A 870 53.85 8.94 -8.21
CA GLU A 870 54.23 9.06 -6.81
C GLU A 870 55.27 10.17 -6.62
N ALA A 871 56.33 10.18 -7.44
CA ALA A 871 57.32 11.27 -7.38
C ALA A 871 56.74 12.63 -7.81
N GLY A 872 55.65 12.61 -8.58
CA GLY A 872 54.86 13.78 -8.95
C GLY A 872 53.90 14.27 -7.85
N GLY A 873 53.67 13.48 -6.80
CA GLY A 873 52.76 13.81 -5.69
C GLY A 873 51.27 13.66 -6.03
N PHE A 874 50.91 12.82 -6.99
CA PHE A 874 49.52 12.61 -7.43
C PHE A 874 48.88 11.35 -6.86
N VAL A 875 49.68 10.36 -6.49
CA VAL A 875 49.24 9.12 -5.87
C VAL A 875 50.14 8.85 -4.67
N GLU A 876 49.55 8.42 -3.55
CA GLU A 876 50.27 7.97 -2.37
C GLU A 876 49.74 6.61 -1.96
N ILE A 877 50.63 5.70 -1.61
CA ILE A 877 50.26 4.43 -0.98
C ILE A 877 50.88 4.41 0.40
N SER A 878 50.04 4.35 1.41
CA SER A 878 50.47 4.47 2.82
C SER A 878 49.82 3.39 3.66
N GLN A 879 50.51 2.95 4.71
CA GLN A 879 49.93 2.00 5.64
C GLN A 879 48.75 2.66 6.35
N SER A 880 47.61 1.95 6.43
CA SER A 880 46.42 2.52 7.04
C SER A 880 46.69 2.85 8.51
N LEU A 881 46.31 4.06 8.91
CA LEU A 881 46.38 4.49 10.31
C LEU A 881 45.29 3.82 11.16
N ALA A 882 44.22 3.35 10.53
CA ALA A 882 43.11 2.65 11.17
C ALA A 882 43.41 1.16 11.39
N ASN A 883 44.10 0.51 10.45
CA ASN A 883 44.52 -0.89 10.55
C ASN A 883 45.93 -1.10 9.98
N ALA A 884 46.89 -1.42 10.85
CA ALA A 884 48.28 -1.64 10.43
C ALA A 884 48.46 -2.89 9.52
N ALA A 885 47.46 -3.76 9.40
CA ALA A 885 47.47 -4.86 8.45
C ALA A 885 47.10 -4.42 7.02
N ASN A 886 46.60 -3.20 6.82
CA ASN A 886 46.08 -2.72 5.53
C ASN A 886 46.95 -1.60 4.93
N ALA A 887 46.87 -1.43 3.61
CA ALA A 887 47.42 -0.27 2.91
C ALA A 887 46.32 0.52 2.20
N GLU A 888 46.44 1.84 2.21
CA GLU A 888 45.52 2.77 1.54
C GLU A 888 46.18 3.28 0.27
N VAL A 889 45.49 3.11 -0.87
CA VAL A 889 45.82 3.77 -2.14
C VAL A 889 45.07 5.10 -2.18
N LYS A 890 45.81 6.19 -2.33
CA LYS A 890 45.29 7.55 -2.25
C LYS A 890 45.64 8.35 -3.49
N VAL A 891 44.77 9.28 -3.86
CA VAL A 891 45.04 10.24 -4.94
C VAL A 891 44.93 11.66 -4.44
N ASP A 892 45.84 12.51 -4.91
CA ASP A 892 45.78 13.93 -4.63
C ASP A 892 44.72 14.61 -5.51
N THR A 893 43.76 15.23 -4.85
CA THR A 893 42.59 15.86 -5.50
C THR A 893 42.88 17.26 -6.04
N ASN A 894 44.00 17.90 -5.66
CA ASN A 894 44.33 19.28 -6.07
C ASN A 894 45.66 19.42 -6.86
N GLY A 895 46.50 18.38 -6.91
CA GLY A 895 47.77 18.32 -7.64
C GLY A 895 48.96 19.02 -6.95
N GLY A 896 48.86 19.35 -5.67
CA GLY A 896 49.88 19.99 -4.84
C GLY A 896 50.68 19.04 -3.92
N GLY A 897 50.29 17.77 -3.84
CA GLY A 897 50.90 16.74 -2.99
C GLY A 897 50.53 16.83 -1.52
N ASP A 898 49.42 17.51 -1.18
CA ASP A 898 49.00 17.78 0.20
C ASP A 898 47.52 17.46 0.53
N ASN A 899 46.71 17.01 -0.45
CA ASN A 899 45.28 16.75 -0.26
C ASN A 899 44.82 15.38 -0.82
N TYR A 900 45.31 14.33 -0.18
CA TYR A 900 45.06 12.93 -0.56
C TYR A 900 43.69 12.42 -0.12
N HIS A 901 42.97 11.79 -1.04
CA HIS A 901 41.73 11.05 -0.81
C HIS A 901 41.98 9.55 -0.98
N THR A 902 41.54 8.71 -0.04
CA THR A 902 41.64 7.25 -0.16
C THR A 902 40.64 6.75 -1.19
N VAL A 903 41.12 5.96 -2.15
CA VAL A 903 40.30 5.43 -3.26
C VAL A 903 40.32 3.91 -3.34
N ALA A 904 41.26 3.26 -2.67
CA ALA A 904 41.17 1.84 -2.37
C ALA A 904 41.88 1.50 -1.04
N VAL A 905 41.42 0.45 -0.38
CA VAL A 905 42.06 -0.16 0.79
C VAL A 905 42.42 -1.59 0.43
N LEU A 906 43.70 -1.94 0.55
CA LEU A 906 44.22 -3.28 0.35
C LEU A 906 44.26 -3.99 1.70
N GLU A 907 43.42 -5.01 1.90
CA GLU A 907 43.38 -5.72 3.18
C GLU A 907 44.52 -6.70 3.33
N ASN A 908 45.01 -6.87 4.55
CA ASN A 908 46.13 -7.76 4.89
C ASN A 908 47.42 -7.46 4.08
N TYR A 909 47.51 -6.28 3.48
CA TYR A 909 48.69 -5.78 2.79
C TYR A 909 49.69 -5.14 3.75
N THR A 910 50.74 -5.87 4.10
CA THR A 910 51.87 -5.34 4.89
C THR A 910 53.01 -4.97 3.95
N PHE A 911 53.52 -3.74 3.98
CA PHE A 911 54.62 -3.33 3.10
C PHE A 911 55.88 -4.20 3.28
N HIS A 912 56.20 -5.00 2.25
CA HIS A 912 57.36 -5.88 2.21
C HIS A 912 58.53 -5.23 1.45
N SER A 913 59.16 -4.20 2.03
CA SER A 913 60.32 -3.48 1.45
C SER A 913 60.05 -2.71 0.14
N ALA A 914 60.90 -1.71 -0.16
CA ALA A 914 60.75 -0.79 -1.30
C ALA A 914 60.95 -1.42 -2.70
N ALA A 915 60.92 -2.74 -2.82
CA ALA A 915 61.01 -3.46 -4.10
C ALA A 915 59.68 -4.12 -4.53
N GLU A 916 58.65 -4.06 -3.67
CA GLU A 916 57.35 -4.73 -3.81
C GLU A 916 56.21 -3.71 -3.73
N ALA A 917 56.30 -2.59 -4.47
CA ALA A 917 55.24 -1.59 -4.52
C ALA A 917 54.05 -2.04 -5.38
N VAL A 918 52.85 -1.63 -4.97
CA VAL A 918 51.58 -1.79 -5.72
C VAL A 918 51.72 -1.13 -7.08
N LYS A 919 51.41 -1.85 -8.16
CA LYS A 919 51.54 -1.30 -9.52
C LYS A 919 50.32 -0.48 -9.89
N ILE A 920 50.52 0.83 -10.03
CA ILE A 920 49.51 1.76 -10.53
C ILE A 920 49.57 1.84 -12.06
N LEU A 921 48.45 1.57 -12.73
CA LEU A 921 48.27 1.81 -14.15
C LEU A 921 47.64 3.17 -14.41
N TYR A 922 48.18 3.83 -15.44
CA TYR A 922 47.70 5.10 -15.95
C TYR A 922 47.93 5.19 -17.47
N ASP A 923 46.89 5.49 -18.24
CA ASP A 923 46.97 5.73 -19.69
C ASP A 923 46.46 7.13 -20.07
N ASP A 924 47.33 7.95 -20.67
CA ASP A 924 47.02 9.28 -21.20
C ASP A 924 46.72 9.27 -22.71
N SER A 925 46.47 8.09 -23.28
CA SER A 925 46.23 7.80 -24.72
C SER A 925 47.43 8.04 -25.65
N HIS A 926 48.66 8.16 -25.14
CA HIS A 926 49.89 8.28 -25.94
C HIS A 926 50.92 7.14 -25.73
N GLY A 927 50.53 6.04 -25.10
CA GLY A 927 51.28 4.77 -25.06
C GLY A 927 51.53 4.25 -23.64
N THR A 928 51.32 2.95 -23.42
CA THR A 928 51.53 2.25 -22.14
C THR A 928 52.92 2.55 -21.55
N LYS A 929 52.95 3.20 -20.39
CA LYS A 929 54.16 3.37 -19.58
C LYS A 929 53.95 2.70 -18.23
N THR A 930 54.85 1.78 -17.92
CA THR A 930 54.96 1.02 -16.66
C THR A 930 56.14 1.53 -15.83
N ASP A 931 56.02 1.26 -14.53
CA ASP A 931 56.95 1.45 -13.40
C ASP A 931 56.88 2.81 -12.69
N VAL A 932 56.04 2.84 -11.65
CA VAL A 932 56.33 3.55 -10.41
C VAL A 932 56.85 2.47 -9.45
N ALA A 933 58.00 2.70 -8.83
CA ALA A 933 58.72 1.73 -8.01
C ALA A 933 58.70 2.14 -6.54
#